data_AF-A0A7C9TZG6-F1
#
_entry.id   AF-A0A7C9TZG6-F1
#
_cell.length_a   1.000
_cell.length_b   1.000
_cell.length_c   1.000
_cell.angle_alpha   90.00
_cell.angle_beta   90.00
_cell.angle_gamma   90.00
#
_symmetry.space_group_name_H-M   'P 1'
#
loop_
_entity.id
_entity.type
_entity.pdbx_description
1 polymer ?
#
loop_
_entity_poly.entity_id
_entity_poly.type
_entity_poly.pdbx_seq_one_letter_code
_entity_poly.pdbx_strand_id
1 'polypeptide(L)'
;MQYIVKSGDTLWSIAQRFLGDGDRWREIMKADGTTFTSAEAQNLKVGQSVYLPVSYQTGTGRPVNPPPSNGNSGSPPSTISDAGLKFIANHEGLRLSLYNDPAGHCTIGHGHLVHHGACNGSESAEFRQGISRQRALELLRSDANTAVQAVKSLVKVPLNQHQFDALVSFTFNLGAGNLQKSSLLARLNKGEYDAVPYELSRWVYAGGRKLPGLVRRRSEEGLLFEKGVYTGVANTGNTTPNPQPNTSDPRSKFELAKQAAIQRAGGTGVVGNPVGSPKYIKVDNGSGWYQEFKHFNGNKRLLSLKDGSGTAFWVHGDNLREFEHWGGYWGELGFPTNDETPFTSSSTGTKGVWQGFSGSGGNARIHNGSSPPISSTATWGSIASFYENMGAANSWLGLPTKAEWHDPDGVTIWAEFERGRIAHNKTNGENEAIPYPYKELQFILEFESRNTGKSAHQIANTLRGYTREDYISGKWTIVTNLSNPGYLGNQLNGTTLLSGQVTDFGHFIASLSDQVMHPYQLGNASGDWTSWAGDIGSAVIAYGEGRFTNLNTALDQMASESDYSADIAAVVVGAALNSSSGRRGSIASAIRKYDETSYSDNVKTFIREALGGKIEGKTLKNPADVEAAISRSVSGFVALAGLTLPDANHVLQGALHFLSYLVEKSGLDSFKFKPYRNPSLTILGKLDSEVSIPLR
;
A
#
# COMPACT_ATOMS: atom_id res chain seq x y z
N MET A 1 10.11 25.31 -11.68
CA MET A 1 10.11 24.18 -10.72
C MET A 1 9.60 24.71 -9.38
N GLN A 2 8.71 24.01 -8.68
CA GLN A 2 8.21 24.44 -7.35
C GLN A 2 9.18 24.01 -6.24
N TYR A 3 9.43 24.90 -5.28
CA TYR A 3 10.28 24.68 -4.12
C TYR A 3 9.58 25.12 -2.84
N ILE A 4 9.69 24.33 -1.76
CA ILE A 4 9.10 24.63 -0.44
C ILE A 4 10.21 25.14 0.49
N VAL A 5 10.05 26.36 1.00
CA VAL A 5 11.02 27.06 1.84
C VAL A 5 11.22 26.33 3.16
N LYS A 6 12.48 26.08 3.55
CA LYS A 6 12.85 25.40 4.80
C LYS A 6 13.39 26.39 5.83
N SER A 7 13.51 25.94 7.09
CA SER A 7 14.08 26.77 8.17
C SER A 7 15.49 27.21 7.82
N GLY A 8 15.75 28.52 7.86
CA GLY A 8 17.04 29.14 7.50
C GLY A 8 17.23 29.47 6.02
N ASP A 9 16.28 29.16 5.13
CA ASP A 9 16.36 29.56 3.73
C ASP A 9 16.04 31.07 3.55
N THR A 10 16.72 31.70 2.59
CA THR A 10 16.40 33.03 2.03
C THR A 10 16.25 32.90 0.52
N LEU A 11 15.59 33.84 -0.18
CA LEU A 11 15.55 33.75 -1.67
C LEU A 11 16.94 33.79 -2.28
N TRP A 12 17.88 34.50 -1.65
CA TRP A 12 19.28 34.53 -2.06
C TRP A 12 19.93 33.15 -1.94
N SER A 13 19.79 32.46 -0.81
CA SER A 13 20.38 31.12 -0.64
C SER A 13 19.72 30.07 -1.54
N ILE A 14 18.41 30.21 -1.80
CA ILE A 14 17.69 29.38 -2.77
C ILE A 14 18.20 29.64 -4.19
N ALA A 15 18.37 30.90 -4.60
CA ALA A 15 18.90 31.25 -5.92
C ALA A 15 20.36 30.79 -6.10
N GLN A 16 21.21 30.96 -5.09
CA GLN A 16 22.58 30.45 -5.12
C GLN A 16 22.62 28.94 -5.32
N ARG A 17 21.71 28.21 -4.65
CA ARG A 17 21.65 26.74 -4.69
C ARG A 17 21.11 26.20 -6.02
N PHE A 18 20.11 26.85 -6.61
CA PHE A 18 19.38 26.29 -7.75
C PHE A 18 19.59 27.03 -9.07
N LEU A 19 19.98 28.31 -9.01
CA LEU A 19 20.27 29.14 -10.18
C LEU A 19 21.77 29.44 -10.34
N GLY A 20 22.60 29.00 -9.38
CA GLY A 20 24.05 29.13 -9.39
C GLY A 20 24.57 30.51 -8.95
N ASP A 21 23.68 31.47 -8.70
CA ASP A 21 24.02 32.84 -8.30
C ASP A 21 22.88 33.40 -7.41
N GLY A 22 23.22 33.80 -6.19
CA GLY A 22 22.27 34.30 -5.20
C GLY A 22 21.64 35.64 -5.59
N ASP A 23 22.32 36.48 -6.39
CA ASP A 23 21.78 37.78 -6.81
C ASP A 23 20.61 37.65 -7.79
N ARG A 24 20.43 36.46 -8.37
CA ARG A 24 19.31 36.06 -9.23
C ARG A 24 18.02 35.74 -8.46
N TRP A 25 17.98 35.98 -7.16
CA TRP A 25 16.79 35.72 -6.34
C TRP A 25 15.53 36.43 -6.82
N ARG A 26 15.68 37.57 -7.52
CA ARG A 26 14.56 38.32 -8.12
C ARG A 26 13.86 37.57 -9.25
N GLU A 27 14.46 36.51 -9.77
CA GLU A 27 13.85 35.65 -10.80
C GLU A 27 12.95 34.56 -10.19
N ILE A 28 13.01 34.37 -8.87
CA ILE A 28 12.14 33.43 -8.15
C ILE A 28 10.75 34.05 -8.00
N MET A 29 9.72 33.30 -8.39
CA MET A 29 8.34 33.78 -8.44
C MET A 29 7.49 33.21 -7.31
N LYS A 30 6.45 33.96 -6.95
CA LYS A 30 5.34 33.51 -6.12
C LYS A 30 4.46 32.54 -6.91
N ALA A 31 3.53 31.86 -6.23
CA ALA A 31 2.58 30.95 -6.86
C ALA A 31 1.67 31.61 -7.91
N ASP A 32 1.41 32.91 -7.76
CA ASP A 32 0.65 33.73 -8.70
C ASP A 32 1.48 34.20 -9.91
N GLY A 33 2.77 33.84 -9.97
CA GLY A 33 3.67 34.20 -11.06
C GLY A 33 4.31 35.60 -10.94
N THR A 34 4.06 36.34 -9.87
CA THR A 34 4.70 37.64 -9.61
C THR A 34 6.05 37.49 -8.90
N THR A 35 6.95 38.46 -9.05
CA THR A 35 8.26 38.48 -8.39
C THR A 35 8.16 39.04 -6.96
N PHE A 36 9.09 38.67 -6.08
CA PHE A 36 9.16 39.18 -4.70
C PHE A 36 9.76 40.59 -4.64
N THR A 37 9.19 41.45 -3.79
CA THR A 37 9.83 42.72 -3.40
C THR A 37 10.91 42.48 -2.32
N SER A 38 11.84 43.42 -2.14
CA SER A 38 12.91 43.30 -1.13
C SER A 38 12.39 43.11 0.30
N ALA A 39 11.27 43.73 0.66
CA ALA A 39 10.65 43.58 1.98
C ALA A 39 9.98 42.21 2.15
N GLU A 40 9.40 41.65 1.09
CA GLU A 40 8.80 40.30 1.11
C GLU A 40 9.87 39.21 1.13
N ALA A 41 11.00 39.44 0.44
CA ALA A 41 12.14 38.52 0.43
C ALA A 41 12.82 38.37 1.80
N GLN A 42 12.67 39.36 2.68
CA GLN A 42 13.16 39.30 4.07
C GLN A 42 12.20 38.58 5.02
N ASN A 43 10.94 38.40 4.64
CA ASN A 43 9.88 37.85 5.49
C ASN A 43 9.33 36.51 4.97
N LEU A 44 10.22 35.65 4.44
CA LEU A 44 9.82 34.34 3.96
C LEU A 44 9.44 33.39 5.10
N LYS A 45 8.34 32.67 4.88
CA LYS A 45 7.84 31.70 5.85
C LYS A 45 8.26 30.30 5.48
N VAL A 46 8.71 29.54 6.48
CA VAL A 46 8.95 28.10 6.34
C VAL A 46 7.65 27.42 5.91
N GLY A 47 7.73 26.55 4.89
CA GLY A 47 6.57 25.90 4.26
C GLY A 47 5.97 26.68 3.09
N GLN A 48 6.39 27.93 2.84
CA GLN A 48 5.90 28.72 1.71
C GLN A 48 6.43 28.16 0.39
N SER A 49 5.55 28.05 -0.62
CA SER A 49 5.94 27.63 -1.97
C SER A 49 6.45 28.80 -2.80
N VAL A 50 7.61 28.61 -3.42
CA VAL A 50 8.24 29.54 -4.38
C VAL A 50 8.60 28.80 -5.67
N TYR A 51 8.70 29.51 -6.78
CA TYR A 51 8.81 28.93 -8.11
C TYR A 51 10.07 29.41 -8.80
N LEU A 52 10.98 28.48 -9.03
CA LEU A 52 12.27 28.73 -9.67
C LEU A 52 12.10 28.80 -11.19
N PRO A 53 12.72 29.80 -11.86
CA PRO A 53 12.77 29.85 -13.31
C PRO A 53 13.59 28.66 -13.83
N VAL A 54 13.11 28.03 -14.89
CA VAL A 54 13.81 26.89 -15.49
C VAL A 54 14.89 27.46 -16.40
N SER A 55 16.13 27.64 -15.92
CA SER A 55 17.25 28.06 -16.77
C SER A 55 18.16 26.90 -17.15
N TYR A 56 18.33 26.72 -18.47
CA TYR A 56 19.38 25.93 -19.15
C TYR A 56 20.77 26.35 -18.66
N GLN A 57 21.67 25.39 -18.41
CA GLN A 57 23.11 25.68 -18.33
C GLN A 57 23.69 25.83 -19.74
N THR A 58 24.38 26.95 -19.98
CA THR A 58 25.22 27.23 -21.15
C THR A 58 26.70 27.13 -20.79
N GLY A 59 27.49 26.52 -21.69
CA GLY A 59 28.96 26.59 -21.77
C GLY A 59 29.63 25.27 -21.36
N THR A 60 30.40 24.56 -22.20
CA THR A 60 31.49 25.01 -23.09
C THR A 60 31.48 24.30 -24.45
N GLY A 61 31.80 25.02 -25.54
CA GLY A 61 31.61 24.55 -26.91
C GLY A 61 32.80 23.90 -27.62
N ARG A 62 32.47 23.14 -28.69
CA ARG A 62 33.01 23.19 -30.07
C ARG A 62 32.17 22.24 -30.95
N PRO A 63 32.08 22.48 -32.28
CA PRO A 63 31.05 21.87 -33.12
C PRO A 63 31.38 20.42 -33.45
N VAL A 64 30.48 19.50 -33.12
CA VAL A 64 30.56 18.13 -33.62
C VAL A 64 29.77 18.10 -34.93
N ASN A 65 30.50 18.12 -36.06
CA ASN A 65 29.92 17.71 -37.34
C ASN A 65 29.39 16.26 -37.23
N PRO A 66 28.32 15.92 -37.97
CA PRO A 66 27.62 14.65 -37.80
C PRO A 66 28.45 13.46 -38.31
N PRO A 67 28.48 12.30 -37.62
CA PRO A 67 28.98 11.07 -38.21
C PRO A 67 27.94 10.48 -39.20
N PRO A 68 28.39 9.68 -40.18
CA PRO A 68 27.83 9.63 -41.52
C PRO A 68 26.51 8.88 -41.63
N SER A 69 25.77 9.27 -42.69
CA SER A 69 24.63 8.56 -43.24
C SER A 69 24.92 7.08 -43.48
N ASN A 70 24.20 6.19 -42.79
CA ASN A 70 23.97 4.85 -43.30
C ASN A 70 22.75 4.87 -44.23
N GLY A 71 23.07 4.97 -45.52
CA GLY A 71 22.33 4.46 -46.67
C GLY A 71 20.81 4.37 -46.57
N ASN A 72 20.13 5.46 -46.88
CA ASN A 72 19.09 5.41 -47.90
C ASN A 72 19.05 6.76 -48.61
N SER A 73 19.40 6.78 -49.89
CA SER A 73 19.19 7.90 -50.79
C SER A 73 17.68 8.09 -51.02
N GLY A 74 16.99 8.58 -49.99
CA GLY A 74 15.59 8.94 -50.03
C GLY A 74 15.46 10.41 -50.43
N SER A 75 14.73 10.69 -51.51
CA SER A 75 14.31 12.05 -51.83
C SER A 75 13.68 12.72 -50.60
N PRO A 76 13.82 14.06 -50.42
CA PRO A 76 13.17 14.75 -49.31
C PRO A 76 11.66 14.41 -49.28
N PRO A 77 11.09 14.21 -48.08
CA PRO A 77 9.70 13.80 -47.94
C PRO A 77 8.79 14.74 -48.71
N SER A 78 8.00 14.17 -49.62
CA SER A 78 7.21 14.94 -50.60
C SER A 78 5.71 14.88 -50.35
N THR A 79 5.29 14.06 -49.38
CA THR A 79 3.91 13.79 -48.96
C THR A 79 3.86 13.58 -47.44
N ILE A 80 2.69 13.80 -46.84
CA ILE A 80 2.44 13.47 -45.42
C ILE A 80 2.32 11.95 -45.23
N SER A 81 2.90 11.41 -44.17
CA SER A 81 2.78 9.99 -43.83
C SER A 81 1.40 9.65 -43.27
N ASP A 82 1.03 8.36 -43.26
CA ASP A 82 -0.21 7.88 -42.62
C ASP A 82 -0.23 8.18 -41.12
N ALA A 83 0.94 8.12 -40.47
CA ALA A 83 1.08 8.45 -39.06
C ALA A 83 0.90 9.96 -38.83
N GLY A 84 1.48 10.79 -39.69
CA GLY A 84 1.29 12.25 -39.66
C GLY A 84 -0.15 12.64 -39.92
N LEU A 85 -0.82 11.95 -40.84
CA LEU A 85 -2.23 12.19 -41.15
C LEU A 85 -3.14 11.83 -39.97
N LYS A 86 -2.91 10.68 -39.32
CA LYS A 86 -3.62 10.29 -38.11
C LYS A 86 -3.32 11.23 -36.94
N PHE A 87 -2.11 11.78 -36.88
CA PHE A 87 -1.73 12.77 -35.88
C PHE A 87 -2.53 14.07 -36.05
N ILE A 88 -2.67 14.57 -37.28
CA ILE A 88 -3.56 15.71 -37.57
C ILE A 88 -5.01 15.36 -37.21
N ALA A 89 -5.49 14.19 -37.63
CA ALA A 89 -6.86 13.72 -37.38
C ALA A 89 -7.25 13.76 -35.89
N ASN A 90 -6.31 13.42 -35.00
CA ASN A 90 -6.51 13.46 -33.55
C ASN A 90 -6.73 14.87 -32.99
N HIS A 91 -6.21 15.89 -33.66
CA HIS A 91 -6.35 17.29 -33.24
C HIS A 91 -7.61 17.96 -33.80
N GLU A 92 -8.07 17.55 -34.99
CA GLU A 92 -9.23 18.17 -35.65
C GLU A 92 -10.57 17.62 -35.15
N GLY A 93 -10.58 16.42 -34.55
CA GLY A 93 -11.80 15.71 -34.17
C GLY A 93 -12.52 15.11 -35.39
N LEU A 94 -13.49 14.22 -35.17
CA LEU A 94 -14.15 13.45 -36.25
C LEU A 94 -15.67 13.55 -36.14
N ARG A 95 -16.33 13.97 -37.23
CA ARG A 95 -17.79 13.86 -37.40
C ARG A 95 -18.14 13.17 -38.71
N LEU A 96 -18.72 11.97 -38.62
CA LEU A 96 -19.04 11.14 -39.79
C LEU A 96 -20.31 11.59 -40.53
N SER A 97 -21.05 12.54 -39.96
CA SER A 97 -22.25 13.14 -40.54
C SER A 97 -22.05 14.64 -40.69
N LEU A 98 -22.78 15.24 -41.63
CA LEU A 98 -22.76 16.68 -41.89
C LEU A 98 -23.09 17.49 -40.63
N TYR A 99 -22.39 18.60 -40.43
CA TYR A 99 -22.64 19.56 -39.36
C TYR A 99 -22.27 20.97 -39.79
N ASN A 100 -22.85 21.98 -39.14
CA ASN A 100 -22.42 23.36 -39.32
C ASN A 100 -21.26 23.65 -38.37
N ASP A 101 -20.14 24.14 -38.89
CA ASP A 101 -19.01 24.58 -38.09
C ASP A 101 -19.33 25.89 -37.33
N PRO A 102 -18.45 26.37 -36.42
CA PRO A 102 -18.69 27.63 -35.69
C PRO A 102 -18.83 28.88 -36.57
N ALA A 103 -18.41 28.84 -37.84
CA ALA A 103 -18.59 29.91 -38.82
C ALA A 103 -19.89 29.76 -39.62
N GLY A 104 -20.69 28.72 -39.35
CA GLY A 104 -21.97 28.45 -40.00
C GLY A 104 -21.84 27.81 -41.38
N HIS A 105 -20.71 27.14 -41.67
CA HIS A 105 -20.48 26.45 -42.94
C HIS A 105 -20.67 24.94 -42.81
N CYS A 106 -21.15 24.32 -43.89
CA CYS A 106 -21.45 22.89 -43.91
C CYS A 106 -20.15 22.07 -44.04
N THR A 107 -19.90 21.23 -43.04
CA THR A 107 -18.63 20.56 -42.79
C THR A 107 -18.84 19.09 -42.45
N ILE A 108 -17.86 18.23 -42.78
CA ILE A 108 -17.88 16.79 -42.46
C ILE A 108 -16.46 16.27 -42.17
N GLY A 109 -16.35 15.09 -41.57
CA GLY A 109 -15.06 14.41 -41.32
C GLY A 109 -14.21 15.15 -40.30
N HIS A 110 -12.93 15.36 -40.65
CA HIS A 110 -11.94 16.09 -39.86
C HIS A 110 -11.90 17.59 -40.23
N GLY A 111 -13.07 18.24 -40.23
CA GLY A 111 -13.17 19.66 -40.57
C GLY A 111 -13.16 19.96 -42.07
N HIS A 112 -13.52 18.99 -42.92
CA HIS A 112 -13.59 19.18 -44.37
C HIS A 112 -14.80 20.05 -44.74
N LEU A 113 -14.54 21.22 -45.33
CA LEU A 113 -15.58 22.13 -45.81
C LEU A 113 -16.24 21.55 -47.06
N VAL A 114 -17.54 21.25 -46.98
CA VAL A 114 -18.32 20.74 -48.11
C VAL A 114 -18.75 21.89 -49.01
N HIS A 115 -19.32 22.94 -48.43
CA HIS A 115 -19.60 24.20 -49.11
C HIS A 115 -19.82 25.34 -48.08
N HIS A 116 -19.75 26.58 -48.54
CA HIS A 116 -20.08 27.73 -47.71
C HIS A 116 -21.60 27.83 -47.47
N GLY A 117 -21.96 28.23 -46.26
CA GLY A 117 -23.36 28.29 -45.78
C GLY A 117 -23.81 27.01 -45.08
N ALA A 118 -24.97 27.08 -44.43
CA ALA A 118 -25.48 25.98 -43.62
C ALA A 118 -25.84 24.76 -44.47
N CYS A 119 -25.72 23.56 -43.89
CA CYS A 119 -26.17 22.35 -44.53
C CYS A 119 -27.67 22.45 -44.85
N ASN A 120 -28.03 22.22 -46.11
CA ASN A 120 -29.37 22.51 -46.64
C ASN A 120 -29.96 21.36 -47.48
N GLY A 121 -29.28 20.22 -47.54
CA GLY A 121 -29.73 19.04 -48.27
C GLY A 121 -29.35 19.01 -49.75
N SER A 122 -28.67 20.05 -50.26
CA SER A 122 -28.12 20.09 -51.62
C SER A 122 -26.78 19.37 -51.75
N GLU A 123 -26.21 18.87 -50.65
CA GLU A 123 -24.94 18.17 -50.62
C GLU A 123 -25.03 16.84 -51.38
N SER A 124 -23.87 16.33 -51.81
CA SER A 124 -23.79 15.07 -52.54
C SER A 124 -24.47 13.93 -51.77
N ALA A 125 -25.00 12.95 -52.51
CA ALA A 125 -25.63 11.78 -51.89
C ALA A 125 -24.66 11.04 -50.95
N GLU A 126 -23.37 11.02 -51.30
CA GLU A 126 -22.28 10.50 -50.45
C GLU A 126 -22.25 11.17 -49.07
N PHE A 127 -22.22 12.50 -49.01
CA PHE A 127 -22.11 13.21 -47.73
C PHE A 127 -23.41 13.22 -46.94
N ARG A 128 -24.57 13.25 -47.61
CA ARG A 128 -25.87 13.15 -46.94
C ARG A 128 -26.09 11.81 -46.25
N GLN A 129 -25.52 10.73 -46.78
CA GLN A 129 -25.58 9.39 -46.17
C GLN A 129 -24.54 9.21 -45.03
N GLY A 130 -23.63 10.16 -44.88
CA GLY A 130 -22.49 10.06 -43.96
C GLY A 130 -21.33 9.28 -44.56
N ILE A 131 -20.13 9.53 -44.02
CA ILE A 131 -18.88 8.96 -44.53
C ILE A 131 -18.29 7.93 -43.58
N SER A 132 -17.49 7.01 -44.10
CA SER A 132 -16.70 6.09 -43.27
C SER A 132 -15.51 6.80 -42.63
N ARG A 133 -14.93 6.22 -41.57
CA ARG A 133 -13.69 6.74 -40.96
C ARG A 133 -12.52 6.78 -41.95
N GLN A 134 -12.45 5.76 -42.81
CA GLN A 134 -11.44 5.71 -43.87
C GLN A 134 -11.64 6.86 -44.87
N ARG A 135 -12.88 7.11 -45.29
CA ARG A 135 -13.20 8.23 -46.18
C ARG A 135 -12.92 9.59 -45.55
N ALA A 136 -13.16 9.75 -44.25
CA ALA A 136 -12.80 10.96 -43.51
C ALA A 136 -11.28 11.21 -43.49
N LEU A 137 -10.46 10.15 -43.39
CA LEU A 137 -9.00 10.27 -43.51
C LEU A 137 -8.55 10.59 -44.94
N GLU A 138 -9.21 10.06 -45.96
CA GLU A 138 -8.92 10.41 -47.37
C GLU A 138 -9.18 11.90 -47.66
N LEU A 139 -10.31 12.44 -47.17
CA LEU A 139 -10.60 13.88 -47.26
C LEU A 139 -9.55 14.71 -46.52
N LEU A 140 -9.20 14.32 -45.29
CA LEU A 140 -8.15 15.00 -44.53
C LEU A 140 -6.80 15.01 -45.27
N ARG A 141 -6.45 13.93 -45.97
CA ARG A 141 -5.20 13.87 -46.74
C ARG A 141 -5.21 14.87 -47.89
N SER A 142 -6.35 15.00 -48.56
CA SER A 142 -6.54 15.99 -49.63
C SER A 142 -6.37 17.41 -49.08
N ASP A 143 -7.03 17.71 -47.96
CA ASP A 143 -6.99 19.04 -47.33
C ASP A 143 -5.58 19.39 -46.83
N ALA A 144 -4.87 18.41 -46.25
CA ALA A 144 -3.50 18.56 -45.77
C ALA A 144 -2.48 18.85 -46.89
N ASN A 145 -2.81 18.57 -48.16
CA ASN A 145 -1.88 18.78 -49.27
C ASN A 145 -1.47 20.26 -49.42
N THR A 146 -2.35 21.21 -49.09
CA THR A 146 -1.99 22.64 -49.08
C THR A 146 -0.84 22.94 -48.11
N ALA A 147 -0.89 22.34 -46.91
CA ALA A 147 0.17 22.45 -45.91
C ALA A 147 1.46 21.71 -46.34
N VAL A 148 1.32 20.55 -46.98
CA VAL A 148 2.45 19.80 -47.58
C VAL A 148 3.20 20.66 -48.60
N GLN A 149 2.51 21.31 -49.54
CA GLN A 149 3.17 22.16 -50.54
C GLN A 149 3.82 23.39 -49.92
N ALA A 150 3.21 23.98 -48.89
CA ALA A 150 3.78 25.11 -48.17
C ALA A 150 5.09 24.72 -47.46
N VAL A 151 5.12 23.61 -46.72
CA VAL A 151 6.35 23.14 -46.05
C VAL A 151 7.45 22.83 -47.07
N LYS A 152 7.12 22.14 -48.17
CA LYS A 152 8.08 21.82 -49.24
C LYS A 152 8.67 23.06 -49.91
N SER A 153 7.87 24.10 -50.12
CA SER A 153 8.33 25.31 -50.79
C SER A 153 9.12 26.24 -49.85
N LEU A 154 8.76 26.29 -48.57
CA LEU A 154 9.31 27.24 -47.59
C LEU A 154 10.53 26.72 -46.83
N VAL A 155 10.60 25.42 -46.53
CA VAL A 155 11.75 24.83 -45.84
C VAL A 155 12.87 24.58 -46.85
N LYS A 156 14.08 25.07 -46.53
CA LYS A 156 15.27 25.01 -47.40
C LYS A 156 16.32 24.02 -46.93
N VAL A 157 16.13 23.46 -45.74
CA VAL A 157 17.04 22.48 -45.13
C VAL A 157 16.41 21.07 -45.15
N PRO A 158 17.22 20.00 -45.14
CA PRO A 158 16.70 18.63 -45.14
C PRO A 158 15.83 18.33 -43.91
N LEU A 159 14.72 17.62 -44.10
CA LEU A 159 13.90 17.10 -43.01
C LEU A 159 13.74 15.60 -43.16
N ASN A 160 13.70 14.90 -42.04
CA ASN A 160 13.18 13.53 -42.03
C ASN A 160 11.63 13.53 -41.99
N GLN A 161 11.01 12.37 -42.19
CA GLN A 161 9.55 12.29 -42.35
C GLN A 161 8.77 12.83 -41.14
N HIS A 162 9.23 12.57 -39.91
CA HIS A 162 8.49 13.01 -38.72
C HIS A 162 8.62 14.52 -38.48
N GLN A 163 9.77 15.11 -38.81
CA GLN A 163 9.95 16.57 -38.81
C GLN A 163 9.06 17.22 -39.88
N PHE A 164 8.98 16.61 -41.07
CA PHE A 164 8.09 17.05 -42.13
C PHE A 164 6.62 17.00 -41.67
N ASP A 165 6.17 15.88 -41.12
CA ASP A 165 4.80 15.69 -40.65
C ASP A 165 4.42 16.66 -39.52
N ALA A 166 5.34 16.97 -38.59
CA ALA A 166 5.12 17.96 -37.54
C ALA A 166 4.91 19.37 -38.11
N LEU A 167 5.73 19.78 -39.09
CA LEU A 167 5.56 21.08 -39.75
C LEU A 167 4.31 21.13 -40.61
N VAL A 168 3.91 20.02 -41.23
CA VAL A 168 2.64 19.93 -41.96
C VAL A 168 1.46 20.05 -41.00
N SER A 169 1.49 19.41 -39.82
CA SER A 169 0.45 19.59 -38.78
C SER A 169 0.36 21.04 -38.30
N PHE A 170 1.50 21.66 -38.01
CA PHE A 170 1.58 23.07 -37.61
C PHE A 170 0.98 23.99 -38.69
N THR A 171 1.35 23.75 -39.94
CA THR A 171 0.93 24.56 -41.10
C THR A 171 -0.53 24.31 -41.46
N PHE A 172 -1.04 23.10 -41.28
CA PHE A 172 -2.45 22.78 -41.44
C PHE A 172 -3.30 23.58 -40.45
N ASN A 173 -2.84 23.67 -39.20
CA ASN A 173 -3.55 24.38 -38.14
C ASN A 173 -3.54 25.90 -38.29
N LEU A 174 -2.42 26.50 -38.69
CA LEU A 174 -2.23 27.96 -38.69
C LEU A 174 -2.19 28.58 -40.08
N GLY A 175 -2.10 27.78 -41.14
CA GLY A 175 -1.96 28.23 -42.51
C GLY A 175 -0.51 28.55 -42.91
N ALA A 176 -0.25 28.46 -44.22
CA ALA A 176 1.06 28.66 -44.85
C ALA A 176 1.69 30.04 -44.56
N GLY A 177 0.87 31.10 -44.52
CA GLY A 177 1.35 32.46 -44.27
C GLY A 177 1.98 32.64 -42.89
N ASN A 178 1.47 31.92 -41.88
CA ASN A 178 2.02 31.96 -40.52
C ASN A 178 3.35 31.21 -40.43
N LEU A 179 3.49 30.06 -41.11
CA LEU A 179 4.79 29.40 -41.24
C LEU A 179 5.82 30.31 -41.93
N GLN A 180 5.44 30.93 -43.06
CA GLN A 180 6.34 31.77 -43.86
C GLN A 180 6.94 32.95 -43.06
N LYS A 181 6.15 33.57 -42.18
CA LYS A 181 6.58 34.74 -41.38
C LYS A 181 7.18 34.37 -40.03
N SER A 182 7.25 33.08 -39.69
CA SER A 182 7.64 32.63 -38.35
C SER A 182 9.15 32.71 -38.10
N SER A 183 9.52 33.05 -36.87
CA SER A 183 10.89 32.85 -36.36
C SER A 183 11.28 31.36 -36.39
N LEU A 184 10.31 30.46 -36.26
CA LEU A 184 10.49 29.02 -36.46
C LEU A 184 11.15 28.71 -37.80
N LEU A 185 10.53 29.13 -38.91
CA LEU A 185 11.05 28.85 -40.25
C LEU A 185 12.40 29.54 -40.49
N ALA A 186 12.55 30.78 -40.03
CA ALA A 186 13.80 31.53 -40.16
C ALA A 186 14.99 30.84 -39.47
N ARG A 187 14.76 30.26 -38.27
CA ARG A 187 15.79 29.54 -37.51
C ARG A 187 16.04 28.15 -38.08
N LEU A 188 14.98 27.41 -38.43
CA LEU A 188 15.10 26.11 -39.08
C LEU A 188 15.91 26.18 -40.37
N ASN A 189 15.64 27.18 -41.23
CA ASN A 189 16.38 27.35 -42.49
C ASN A 189 17.85 27.76 -42.31
N LYS A 190 18.27 28.17 -41.10
CA LYS A 190 19.67 28.36 -40.72
C LYS A 190 20.32 27.08 -40.19
N GLY A 191 19.58 25.96 -40.15
CA GLY A 191 20.03 24.69 -39.58
C GLY A 191 19.83 24.57 -38.07
N GLU A 192 19.10 25.49 -37.43
CA GLU A 192 18.82 25.43 -35.99
C GLU A 192 17.63 24.51 -35.70
N TYR A 193 17.76 23.21 -35.92
CA TYR A 193 16.66 22.24 -35.71
C TYR A 193 16.18 22.20 -34.26
N ASP A 194 17.09 22.30 -33.29
CA ASP A 194 16.79 22.24 -31.85
C ASP A 194 15.97 23.44 -31.37
N ALA A 195 15.94 24.53 -32.14
CA ALA A 195 15.12 25.69 -31.84
C ALA A 195 13.62 25.45 -32.08
N VAL A 196 13.28 24.53 -32.98
CA VAL A 196 11.92 24.37 -33.51
C VAL A 196 10.89 24.07 -32.41
N PRO A 197 11.12 23.16 -31.44
CA PRO A 197 10.15 22.91 -30.37
C PRO A 197 9.83 24.15 -29.53
N TYR A 198 10.85 24.94 -29.20
CA TYR A 198 10.65 26.21 -28.50
C TYR A 198 9.84 27.19 -29.35
N GLU A 199 10.16 27.33 -30.64
CA GLU A 199 9.44 28.24 -31.52
C GLU A 199 7.98 27.80 -31.74
N LEU A 200 7.69 26.49 -31.81
CA LEU A 200 6.32 25.95 -31.85
C LEU A 200 5.52 26.36 -30.61
N SER A 201 6.13 26.31 -29.42
CA SER A 201 5.47 26.62 -28.13
C SER A 201 4.96 28.07 -28.01
N ARG A 202 5.44 28.97 -28.87
CA ARG A 202 5.01 30.38 -28.90
C ARG A 202 3.67 30.56 -29.61
N TRP A 203 3.26 29.61 -30.46
CA TRP A 203 2.04 29.67 -31.27
C TRP A 203 0.83 29.05 -30.57
N VAL A 204 0.51 29.59 -29.40
CA VAL A 204 -0.53 29.05 -28.50
C VAL A 204 -1.70 30.01 -28.25
N TYR A 205 -1.77 31.09 -29.02
CA TYR A 205 -2.77 32.15 -28.86
C TYR A 205 -3.76 32.17 -30.04
N ALA A 206 -5.03 32.39 -29.75
CA ALA A 206 -6.06 32.74 -30.74
C ALA A 206 -6.96 33.84 -30.17
N GLY A 207 -7.31 34.84 -30.98
CA GLY A 207 -8.06 36.01 -30.50
C GLY A 207 -7.39 36.75 -29.32
N GLY A 208 -6.06 36.75 -29.26
CA GLY A 208 -5.28 37.34 -28.16
C GLY A 208 -5.27 36.54 -26.85
N ARG A 209 -5.93 35.37 -26.80
CA ARG A 209 -5.99 34.51 -25.60
C ARG A 209 -5.20 33.24 -25.80
N LYS A 210 -4.49 32.81 -24.77
CA LYS A 210 -3.78 31.53 -24.74
C LYS A 210 -4.79 30.38 -24.64
N LEU A 211 -4.77 29.45 -25.59
CA LEU A 211 -5.71 28.32 -25.63
C LEU A 211 -5.02 27.02 -25.17
N PRO A 212 -5.54 26.34 -24.13
CA PRO A 212 -4.96 25.07 -23.64
C PRO A 212 -4.81 23.99 -24.73
N GLY A 213 -5.78 23.90 -25.65
CA GLY A 213 -5.70 22.95 -26.77
C GLY A 213 -4.53 23.22 -27.72
N LEU A 214 -4.20 24.50 -27.97
CA LEU A 214 -3.03 24.86 -28.77
C LEU A 214 -1.72 24.61 -28.01
N VAL A 215 -1.68 24.88 -26.70
CA VAL A 215 -0.51 24.53 -25.86
C VAL A 215 -0.19 23.05 -25.97
N ARG A 216 -1.21 22.20 -25.85
CA ARG A 216 -1.05 20.75 -25.99
C ARG A 216 -0.58 20.35 -27.39
N ARG A 217 -1.26 20.83 -28.44
CA ARG A 217 -0.91 20.52 -29.84
C ARG A 217 0.51 20.95 -30.20
N ARG A 218 0.94 22.15 -29.80
CA ARG A 218 2.31 22.64 -30.07
C ARG A 218 3.38 21.83 -29.32
N SER A 219 3.08 21.37 -28.09
CA SER A 219 3.98 20.47 -27.36
C SER A 219 4.10 19.11 -28.05
N GLU A 220 2.99 18.55 -28.53
CA GLU A 220 2.95 17.27 -29.22
C GLU A 220 3.65 17.33 -30.60
N GLU A 221 3.46 18.41 -31.36
CA GLU A 221 4.20 18.67 -32.60
C GLU A 221 5.70 18.87 -32.34
N GLY A 222 6.07 19.52 -31.23
CA GLY A 222 7.47 19.64 -30.80
C GLY A 222 8.11 18.27 -30.53
N LEU A 223 7.39 17.38 -29.83
CA LEU A 223 7.83 16.01 -29.59
C LEU A 223 7.92 15.19 -30.87
N LEU A 224 6.98 15.38 -31.81
CA LEU A 224 7.02 14.74 -33.12
C LEU A 224 8.22 15.23 -33.94
N PHE A 225 8.49 16.54 -33.94
CA PHE A 225 9.62 17.12 -34.65
C PHE A 225 10.96 16.67 -34.06
N GLU A 226 11.11 16.73 -32.73
CA GLU A 226 12.39 16.46 -32.06
C GLU A 226 12.67 14.96 -31.89
N LYS A 227 11.64 14.16 -31.58
CA LYS A 227 11.79 12.75 -31.15
C LYS A 227 11.06 11.74 -32.04
N GLY A 228 10.31 12.19 -33.06
CA GLY A 228 9.56 11.29 -33.94
C GLY A 228 8.38 10.59 -33.27
N VAL A 229 7.87 11.15 -32.17
CA VAL A 229 6.78 10.54 -31.39
C VAL A 229 5.43 11.05 -31.90
N TYR A 230 4.67 10.18 -32.58
CA TYR A 230 3.28 10.46 -32.98
C TYR A 230 2.33 10.24 -31.80
N THR A 231 2.13 11.27 -30.98
CA THR A 231 1.23 11.20 -29.83
C THR A 231 -0.23 10.96 -30.26
N GLY A 232 -0.94 10.10 -29.54
CA GLY A 232 -2.34 9.76 -29.83
C GLY A 232 -2.56 8.85 -31.06
N VAL A 233 -1.53 8.57 -31.87
CA VAL A 233 -1.60 7.58 -32.95
C VAL A 233 -0.96 6.30 -32.41
N ALA A 234 -1.69 5.18 -32.37
CA ALA A 234 -1.09 3.90 -32.03
C ALA A 234 0.07 3.63 -33.01
N ASN A 235 1.30 3.60 -32.48
CA ASN A 235 2.54 3.47 -33.25
C ASN A 235 2.45 2.28 -34.22
N THR A 236 2.25 2.58 -35.50
CA THR A 236 2.37 1.64 -36.62
C THR A 236 3.45 2.21 -37.53
N GLY A 237 4.70 1.82 -37.28
CA GLY A 237 5.84 2.18 -38.11
C GLY A 237 6.42 0.95 -38.79
N ASN A 238 6.16 0.83 -40.09
CA ASN A 238 6.84 0.01 -41.10
C ASN A 238 6.79 -1.53 -40.99
N THR A 239 5.82 -2.15 -41.69
CA THR A 239 6.10 -3.30 -42.58
C THR A 239 5.26 -3.16 -43.86
N THR A 240 5.88 -3.43 -44.99
CA THR A 240 5.23 -3.83 -46.24
C THR A 240 4.16 -4.91 -45.98
N PRO A 241 3.13 -5.03 -46.84
CA PRO A 241 1.93 -5.80 -46.54
C PRO A 241 2.24 -7.30 -46.53
N ASN A 242 2.14 -7.95 -45.35
CA ASN A 242 1.89 -9.39 -45.25
C ASN A 242 1.21 -9.73 -43.90
N PRO A 243 0.51 -10.87 -43.83
CA PRO A 243 -0.92 -11.03 -43.63
C PRO A 243 -1.37 -10.90 -42.16
N GLN A 244 -2.68 -10.98 -41.91
CA GLN A 244 -3.33 -10.93 -40.59
C GLN A 244 -2.50 -11.56 -39.44
N PRO A 245 -2.50 -10.95 -38.22
CA PRO A 245 -1.71 -11.45 -37.09
C PRO A 245 -2.07 -12.90 -36.78
N ASN A 246 -1.08 -13.77 -36.90
CA ASN A 246 -1.17 -15.15 -36.48
C ASN A 246 -1.23 -15.18 -34.94
N THR A 247 -2.38 -15.55 -34.37
CA THR A 247 -2.60 -15.65 -32.92
C THR A 247 -1.75 -16.75 -32.25
N SER A 248 -0.96 -17.50 -33.01
CA SER A 248 0.04 -18.45 -32.49
C SER A 248 1.47 -17.86 -32.35
N ASP A 249 1.73 -16.64 -32.83
CA ASP A 249 3.01 -15.95 -32.63
C ASP A 249 3.10 -15.34 -31.20
N PRO A 250 4.03 -15.79 -30.33
CA PRO A 250 4.18 -15.30 -28.97
C PRO A 250 4.40 -13.78 -28.88
N ARG A 251 5.04 -13.16 -29.89
CA ARG A 251 5.29 -11.72 -29.90
C ARG A 251 4.00 -10.92 -30.10
N SER A 252 3.13 -11.39 -31.00
CA SER A 252 1.81 -10.79 -31.24
C SER A 252 0.92 -10.87 -29.99
N LYS A 253 1.03 -11.97 -29.23
CA LYS A 253 0.35 -12.13 -27.93
C LYS A 253 0.86 -11.13 -26.88
N PHE A 254 2.17 -10.89 -26.82
CA PHE A 254 2.73 -9.87 -25.94
C PHE A 254 2.27 -8.46 -26.30
N GLU A 255 2.25 -8.10 -27.58
CA GLU A 255 1.81 -6.78 -28.01
C GLU A 255 0.36 -6.48 -27.62
N LEU A 256 -0.54 -7.45 -27.77
CA LEU A 256 -1.93 -7.35 -27.31
C LEU A 256 -2.03 -7.17 -25.79
N ALA A 257 -1.32 -8.02 -25.04
CA ALA A 257 -1.28 -7.94 -23.58
C ALA A 257 -0.67 -6.62 -23.09
N LYS A 258 0.33 -6.09 -23.81
CA LYS A 258 0.97 -4.80 -23.54
C LYS A 258 -0.01 -3.65 -23.69
N GLN A 259 -0.76 -3.60 -24.79
CA GLN A 259 -1.77 -2.56 -24.99
C GLN A 259 -2.84 -2.63 -23.91
N ALA A 260 -3.33 -3.83 -23.59
CA ALA A 260 -4.29 -4.01 -22.50
C ALA A 260 -3.73 -3.51 -21.16
N ALA A 261 -2.49 -3.84 -20.82
CA ALA A 261 -1.85 -3.41 -19.57
C ALA A 261 -1.61 -1.90 -19.48
N ILE A 262 -1.26 -1.24 -20.60
CA ILE A 262 -1.16 0.23 -20.67
C ILE A 262 -2.52 0.86 -20.39
N GLN A 263 -3.60 0.33 -20.97
CA GLN A 263 -4.95 0.84 -20.73
C GLN A 263 -5.40 0.63 -19.29
N ARG A 264 -5.16 -0.55 -18.70
CA ARG A 264 -5.46 -0.82 -17.28
C ARG A 264 -4.78 0.18 -16.35
N ALA A 265 -3.57 0.62 -16.69
CA ALA A 265 -2.80 1.57 -15.89
C ALA A 265 -3.16 3.05 -16.15
N GLY A 266 -4.20 3.35 -16.94
CA GLY A 266 -4.65 4.72 -17.22
C GLY A 266 -4.01 5.37 -18.45
N GLY A 267 -3.37 4.57 -19.32
CA GLY A 267 -2.79 5.02 -20.58
C GLY A 267 -1.32 5.43 -20.49
N THR A 268 -0.74 5.77 -21.65
CA THR A 268 0.70 6.07 -21.79
C THR A 268 1.16 7.27 -20.97
N GLY A 269 0.28 8.23 -20.69
CA GLY A 269 0.57 9.38 -19.83
C GLY A 269 0.87 9.00 -18.37
N VAL A 270 0.43 7.82 -17.92
CA VAL A 270 0.62 7.33 -16.54
C VAL A 270 1.76 6.33 -16.43
N VAL A 271 1.99 5.50 -17.45
CA VAL A 271 3.03 4.45 -17.40
C VAL A 271 4.37 4.89 -17.98
N GLY A 272 4.39 5.94 -18.81
CA GLY A 272 5.59 6.42 -19.48
C GLY A 272 5.83 5.79 -20.85
N ASN A 273 6.99 6.08 -21.43
CA ASN A 273 7.34 5.66 -22.79
C ASN A 273 8.13 4.35 -22.78
N PRO A 274 7.89 3.42 -23.72
CA PRO A 274 8.68 2.20 -23.83
C PRO A 274 10.14 2.52 -24.17
N VAL A 275 11.06 1.74 -23.60
CA VAL A 275 12.51 1.84 -23.80
C VAL A 275 12.99 0.67 -24.65
N GLY A 276 13.29 0.95 -25.92
CA GLY A 276 13.69 -0.09 -26.88
C GLY A 276 12.54 -1.02 -27.27
N SER A 277 12.89 -2.13 -27.92
CA SER A 277 11.94 -3.17 -28.35
C SER A 277 11.69 -4.22 -27.25
N PRO A 278 10.54 -4.92 -27.29
CA PRO A 278 10.29 -6.02 -26.36
C PRO A 278 11.35 -7.10 -26.48
N LYS A 279 11.73 -7.66 -25.35
CA LYS A 279 12.74 -8.71 -25.23
C LYS A 279 12.06 -10.00 -24.81
N TYR A 280 12.34 -11.07 -25.56
CA TYR A 280 11.98 -12.41 -25.15
C TYR A 280 13.07 -12.98 -24.26
N ILE A 281 12.67 -13.71 -23.23
CA ILE A 281 13.58 -14.37 -22.30
C ILE A 281 13.09 -15.78 -22.01
N LYS A 282 14.04 -16.70 -21.91
CA LYS A 282 13.82 -18.10 -21.52
C LYS A 282 14.78 -18.41 -20.39
N VAL A 283 14.21 -18.68 -19.22
CA VAL A 283 14.93 -19.07 -18.00
C VAL A 283 14.42 -20.41 -17.50
N ASP A 284 15.11 -21.03 -16.55
CA ASP A 284 14.76 -22.35 -16.03
C ASP A 284 13.34 -22.38 -15.43
N ASN A 285 12.92 -21.27 -14.81
CA ASN A 285 11.60 -21.11 -14.17
C ASN A 285 10.49 -20.57 -15.11
N GLY A 286 10.75 -20.53 -16.42
CA GLY A 286 9.75 -20.19 -17.43
C GLY A 286 10.27 -19.31 -18.57
N SER A 287 9.43 -19.07 -19.55
CA SER A 287 9.72 -18.16 -20.67
C SER A 287 8.65 -17.09 -20.80
N GLY A 288 8.98 -16.01 -21.49
CA GLY A 288 8.06 -14.91 -21.69
C GLY A 288 8.72 -13.67 -22.28
N TRP A 289 7.94 -12.60 -22.31
CA TRP A 289 8.31 -11.32 -22.89
C TRP A 289 8.34 -10.23 -21.83
N TYR A 290 9.22 -9.26 -22.02
CA TYR A 290 9.18 -8.03 -21.24
C TYR A 290 9.54 -6.79 -22.06
N GLN A 291 9.12 -5.64 -21.55
CA GLN A 291 9.41 -4.33 -22.11
C GLN A 291 9.65 -3.35 -20.95
N GLU A 292 10.76 -2.64 -21.02
CA GLU A 292 11.03 -1.53 -20.10
C GLU A 292 10.27 -0.28 -20.54
N PHE A 293 9.87 0.53 -19.57
CA PHE A 293 9.24 1.83 -19.74
C PHE A 293 9.92 2.87 -18.85
N LYS A 294 9.95 4.12 -19.31
CA LYS A 294 10.49 5.26 -18.56
C LYS A 294 9.38 6.28 -18.34
N HIS A 295 9.01 6.47 -17.08
CA HIS A 295 8.01 7.42 -16.64
C HIS A 295 8.53 8.87 -16.74
N PHE A 296 7.64 9.86 -16.78
CA PHE A 296 8.01 11.26 -16.98
C PHE A 296 8.90 11.84 -15.87
N ASN A 297 8.84 11.26 -14.67
CA ASN A 297 9.72 11.60 -13.54
C ASN A 297 11.09 10.89 -13.59
N GLY A 298 11.39 10.17 -14.66
CA GLY A 298 12.63 9.42 -14.83
C GLY A 298 12.61 7.99 -14.28
N ASN A 299 11.59 7.61 -13.51
CA ASN A 299 11.50 6.29 -12.91
C ASN A 299 11.31 5.20 -13.97
N LYS A 300 12.03 4.10 -13.80
CA LYS A 300 11.89 2.89 -14.61
C LYS A 300 10.60 2.13 -14.20
N ARG A 301 9.94 1.53 -15.17
CA ARG A 301 8.88 0.53 -15.01
C ARG A 301 9.15 -0.65 -15.95
N LEU A 302 8.69 -1.83 -15.57
CA LEU A 302 8.85 -3.04 -16.36
C LEU A 302 7.47 -3.64 -16.61
N LEU A 303 7.18 -4.02 -17.84
CA LEU A 303 5.97 -4.76 -18.18
C LEU A 303 6.36 -6.13 -18.67
N SER A 304 5.73 -7.17 -18.13
CA SER A 304 6.12 -8.55 -18.39
C SER A 304 4.94 -9.48 -18.62
N LEU A 305 5.11 -10.46 -19.51
CA LEU A 305 4.16 -11.52 -19.81
C LEU A 305 4.87 -12.86 -19.80
N LYS A 306 4.48 -13.76 -18.90
CA LYS A 306 4.89 -15.18 -18.97
C LYS A 306 4.19 -15.85 -20.16
N ASP A 307 4.89 -16.69 -20.91
CA ASP A 307 4.30 -17.47 -21.99
C ASP A 307 3.11 -18.29 -21.50
N GLY A 308 2.10 -18.44 -22.35
CA GLY A 308 0.83 -19.04 -21.98
C GLY A 308 -0.13 -18.09 -21.22
N SER A 309 0.36 -17.09 -20.48
CA SER A 309 -0.50 -16.10 -19.78
C SER A 309 -1.32 -15.26 -20.75
N GLY A 310 -2.54 -14.85 -20.35
CA GLY A 310 -3.39 -13.93 -21.10
C GLY A 310 -3.14 -12.45 -20.77
N THR A 311 -2.37 -12.17 -19.71
CA THR A 311 -2.25 -10.83 -19.13
C THR A 311 -0.80 -10.50 -18.81
N ALA A 312 -0.33 -9.32 -19.24
CA ALA A 312 0.96 -8.77 -18.87
C ALA A 312 0.83 -7.87 -17.63
N PHE A 313 1.82 -7.89 -16.75
CA PHE A 313 1.79 -7.20 -15.44
C PHE A 313 2.94 -6.20 -15.28
N TRP A 314 2.65 -5.10 -14.60
CA TRP A 314 3.61 -4.02 -14.33
C TRP A 314 4.40 -4.27 -13.05
N VAL A 315 5.70 -4.00 -13.08
CA VAL A 315 6.59 -3.94 -11.90
C VAL A 315 7.26 -2.56 -11.90
N HIS A 316 7.19 -1.81 -10.80
CA HIS A 316 7.76 -0.47 -10.71
C HIS A 316 8.18 -0.07 -9.29
N GLY A 317 8.73 1.13 -9.13
CA GLY A 317 9.03 1.68 -7.80
C GLY A 317 10.04 0.84 -7.01
N ASP A 318 9.77 0.63 -5.72
CA ASP A 318 10.57 -0.23 -4.85
C ASP A 318 10.51 -1.71 -5.27
N ASN A 319 9.37 -2.20 -5.78
CA ASN A 319 9.24 -3.57 -6.24
C ASN A 319 10.13 -3.88 -7.44
N LEU A 320 10.28 -2.93 -8.36
CA LEU A 320 11.22 -3.10 -9.48
C LEU A 320 12.67 -3.12 -9.01
N ARG A 321 13.04 -2.29 -8.03
CA ARG A 321 14.40 -2.30 -7.47
C ARG A 321 14.72 -3.63 -6.81
N GLU A 322 13.81 -4.14 -5.99
CA GLU A 322 13.94 -5.43 -5.33
C GLU A 322 13.98 -6.57 -6.36
N PHE A 323 13.10 -6.52 -7.37
CA PHE A 323 13.11 -7.48 -8.47
C PHE A 323 14.47 -7.53 -9.19
N GLU A 324 15.02 -6.36 -9.54
CA GLU A 324 16.33 -6.26 -10.20
C GLU A 324 17.48 -6.67 -9.27
N HIS A 325 17.41 -6.35 -7.97
CA HIS A 325 18.40 -6.73 -6.96
C HIS A 325 18.60 -8.25 -6.91
N TRP A 326 17.49 -9.00 -6.98
CA TRP A 326 17.51 -10.47 -6.99
C TRP A 326 17.76 -11.09 -8.36
N GLY A 327 18.27 -10.33 -9.34
CA GLY A 327 18.63 -10.86 -10.67
C GLY A 327 17.47 -10.85 -11.68
N GLY A 328 16.33 -10.26 -11.33
CA GLY A 328 15.16 -10.13 -12.19
C GLY A 328 14.66 -11.49 -12.67
N TYR A 329 14.45 -11.61 -13.99
CA TYR A 329 13.97 -12.85 -14.60
C TYR A 329 14.93 -14.03 -14.46
N TRP A 330 16.23 -13.77 -14.31
CA TRP A 330 17.25 -14.79 -14.11
C TRP A 330 17.39 -15.22 -12.65
N GLY A 331 16.67 -14.54 -11.76
CA GLY A 331 16.68 -14.76 -10.33
C GLY A 331 15.57 -15.65 -9.81
N GLU A 332 15.44 -15.67 -8.48
CA GLU A 332 14.51 -16.53 -7.75
C GLU A 332 13.03 -16.12 -7.92
N LEU A 333 12.74 -14.87 -8.30
CA LEU A 333 11.37 -14.35 -8.36
C LEU A 333 10.62 -14.75 -9.64
N GLY A 334 11.30 -14.85 -10.79
CA GLY A 334 10.67 -15.20 -12.07
C GLY A 334 9.78 -14.11 -12.68
N PHE A 335 8.61 -14.47 -13.22
CA PHE A 335 7.70 -13.51 -13.88
C PHE A 335 6.61 -13.01 -12.92
N PRO A 336 6.20 -11.73 -12.99
CA PRO A 336 5.08 -11.25 -12.18
C PRO A 336 3.77 -11.95 -12.56
N THR A 337 2.91 -12.21 -11.57
CA THR A 337 1.63 -12.93 -11.74
C THR A 337 0.41 -12.02 -11.50
N ASN A 338 0.61 -10.81 -10.96
CA ASN A 338 -0.41 -9.78 -10.81
C ASN A 338 0.19 -8.37 -10.84
N ASP A 339 -0.67 -7.36 -11.02
CA ASP A 339 -0.30 -5.96 -10.86
C ASP A 339 -0.12 -5.62 -9.37
N GLU A 340 0.74 -4.65 -9.07
CA GLU A 340 0.94 -4.12 -7.71
C GLU A 340 -0.39 -3.70 -7.06
N THR A 341 -0.72 -4.31 -5.93
CA THR A 341 -2.01 -4.13 -5.26
C THR A 341 -1.81 -3.54 -3.86
N PRO A 342 -2.33 -2.33 -3.58
CA PRO A 342 -2.32 -1.76 -2.24
C PRO A 342 -3.14 -2.61 -1.26
N PHE A 343 -2.68 -2.71 -0.02
CA PHE A 343 -3.39 -3.39 1.05
C PHE A 343 -3.06 -2.77 2.42
N THR A 344 -3.80 -3.16 3.45
CA THR A 344 -3.49 -2.88 4.86
C THR A 344 -3.56 -4.20 5.61
N SER A 345 -2.48 -4.57 6.29
CA SER A 345 -2.45 -5.77 7.12
C SER A 345 -3.50 -5.67 8.22
N SER A 346 -4.37 -6.67 8.33
CA SER A 346 -5.34 -6.73 9.43
C SER A 346 -4.69 -7.03 10.79
N SER A 347 -3.50 -7.63 10.81
CA SER A 347 -2.82 -8.07 12.03
C SER A 347 -1.88 -7.00 12.62
N THR A 348 -1.25 -6.18 11.78
CA THR A 348 -0.32 -5.13 12.21
C THR A 348 -0.82 -3.72 11.92
N GLY A 349 -1.82 -3.56 11.06
CA GLY A 349 -2.27 -2.24 10.58
C GLY A 349 -1.31 -1.62 9.56
N THR A 350 -0.21 -2.30 9.21
CA THR A 350 0.78 -1.77 8.28
C THR A 350 0.19 -1.72 6.87
N LYS A 351 0.27 -0.53 6.27
CA LYS A 351 -0.13 -0.29 4.89
C LYS A 351 1.00 -0.67 3.95
N GLY A 352 0.64 -1.31 2.85
CA GLY A 352 1.62 -1.67 1.85
C GLY A 352 1.13 -1.94 0.45
N VAL A 353 2.06 -2.36 -0.39
CA VAL A 353 1.81 -2.78 -1.77
C VAL A 353 2.33 -4.19 -1.92
N TRP A 354 1.49 -5.09 -2.42
CA TRP A 354 1.80 -6.49 -2.66
C TRP A 354 1.88 -6.79 -4.16
N GLN A 355 2.84 -7.63 -4.56
CA GLN A 355 2.92 -8.18 -5.90
C GLN A 355 3.43 -9.62 -5.88
N GLY A 356 2.76 -10.51 -6.62
CA GLY A 356 3.13 -11.91 -6.79
C GLY A 356 4.05 -12.16 -8.00
N PHE A 357 4.91 -13.18 -7.88
CA PHE A 357 5.79 -13.66 -8.95
C PHE A 357 5.88 -15.19 -9.01
N SER A 358 6.34 -15.73 -10.14
CA SER A 358 6.19 -17.14 -10.51
C SER A 358 7.35 -18.08 -10.14
N GLY A 359 8.35 -17.63 -9.40
CA GLY A 359 9.62 -18.34 -9.21
C GLY A 359 9.64 -19.48 -8.18
N SER A 360 10.77 -20.22 -8.20
CA SER A 360 11.22 -21.47 -7.54
C SER A 360 10.33 -22.17 -6.47
N GLY A 361 9.05 -22.42 -6.80
CA GLY A 361 8.21 -23.37 -6.06
C GLY A 361 7.06 -22.77 -5.26
N GLY A 362 6.86 -21.44 -5.32
CA GLY A 362 5.73 -20.79 -4.69
C GLY A 362 5.84 -19.28 -4.73
N ASN A 363 4.73 -18.66 -5.11
CA ASN A 363 4.44 -17.23 -5.17
C ASN A 363 5.43 -16.31 -4.45
N ALA A 364 6.39 -15.73 -5.16
CA ALA A 364 7.26 -14.74 -4.54
C ALA A 364 6.51 -13.42 -4.33
N ARG A 365 6.71 -12.73 -3.20
CA ARG A 365 5.93 -11.54 -2.82
C ARG A 365 6.83 -10.37 -2.46
N ILE A 366 6.54 -9.18 -2.97
CA ILE A 366 7.20 -7.95 -2.53
C ILE A 366 6.21 -7.09 -1.74
N HIS A 367 6.64 -6.63 -0.56
CA HIS A 367 5.83 -5.82 0.36
C HIS A 367 6.48 -4.44 0.62
N ASN A 368 5.75 -3.35 0.43
CA ASN A 368 6.18 -1.98 0.78
C ASN A 368 5.54 -1.55 2.11
N GLY A 369 6.28 -1.09 3.12
CA GLY A 369 5.71 -0.50 4.34
C GLY A 369 5.56 1.02 4.19
N SER A 370 4.38 1.58 4.44
CA SER A 370 4.08 3.01 4.19
C SER A 370 4.77 4.02 5.13
N SER A 371 5.78 3.60 5.90
CA SER A 371 6.61 4.46 6.74
C SER A 371 8.09 4.16 6.52
N PRO A 372 8.95 5.18 6.34
CA PRO A 372 10.39 4.97 6.25
C PRO A 372 10.92 4.25 7.51
N PRO A 373 11.78 3.22 7.39
CA PRO A 373 12.43 2.72 6.19
C PRO A 373 12.20 1.21 5.99
N ILE A 374 10.97 0.74 5.75
CA ILE A 374 10.80 -0.65 5.29
C ILE A 374 10.86 -0.63 3.75
N SER A 375 12.06 -0.87 3.22
CA SER A 375 12.29 -1.12 1.79
C SER A 375 11.51 -2.36 1.33
N SER A 376 11.14 -2.41 0.05
CA SER A 376 10.54 -3.60 -0.56
C SER A 376 11.36 -4.84 -0.22
N THR A 377 10.72 -5.83 0.40
CA THR A 377 11.37 -7.10 0.77
C THR A 377 10.67 -8.25 0.07
N ALA A 378 11.45 -9.10 -0.60
CA ALA A 378 10.95 -10.31 -1.25
C ALA A 378 11.04 -11.56 -0.34
N THR A 379 10.04 -12.43 -0.42
CA THR A 379 10.10 -13.83 0.04
C THR A 379 9.83 -14.76 -1.13
N TRP A 380 10.44 -15.96 -1.18
CA TRP A 380 10.22 -16.94 -2.26
C TRP A 380 10.25 -18.41 -1.77
N GLY A 381 9.98 -19.35 -2.69
CA GLY A 381 10.10 -20.79 -2.46
C GLY A 381 9.27 -21.33 -1.29
N SER A 382 9.89 -22.17 -0.46
CA SER A 382 9.26 -22.81 0.71
C SER A 382 8.79 -21.80 1.75
N ILE A 383 9.60 -20.77 2.02
CA ILE A 383 9.26 -19.72 2.99
C ILE A 383 8.03 -18.95 2.53
N ALA A 384 8.00 -18.51 1.27
CA ALA A 384 6.84 -17.81 0.74
C ALA A 384 5.58 -18.67 0.77
N SER A 385 5.67 -19.94 0.34
CA SER A 385 4.54 -20.86 0.37
C SER A 385 3.99 -21.07 1.77
N PHE A 386 4.89 -21.24 2.76
CA PHE A 386 4.50 -21.38 4.16
C PHE A 386 3.84 -20.11 4.70
N TYR A 387 4.44 -18.94 4.46
CA TYR A 387 3.88 -17.64 4.82
C TYR A 387 2.49 -17.40 4.21
N GLU A 388 2.28 -17.81 2.95
CA GLU A 388 0.96 -17.73 2.31
C GLU A 388 -0.09 -18.60 2.97
N ASN A 389 0.26 -19.84 3.30
CA ASN A 389 -0.63 -20.75 4.01
C ASN A 389 -1.03 -20.21 5.40
N MET A 390 -0.17 -19.39 6.02
CA MET A 390 -0.48 -18.69 7.26
C MET A 390 -1.40 -17.47 7.08
N GLY A 391 -1.74 -17.08 5.84
CA GLY A 391 -2.53 -15.88 5.55
C GLY A 391 -1.69 -14.67 5.11
N ALA A 392 -0.40 -14.86 4.82
CA ALA A 392 0.54 -13.84 4.37
C ALA A 392 0.53 -12.58 5.26
N ALA A 393 0.37 -11.39 4.68
CA ALA A 393 0.40 -10.13 5.43
C ALA A 393 -0.71 -10.02 6.49
N ASN A 394 -1.77 -10.82 6.39
CA ASN A 394 -2.83 -10.89 7.40
C ASN A 394 -2.55 -11.94 8.48
N SER A 395 -1.50 -12.74 8.33
CA SER A 395 -1.00 -13.62 9.40
C SER A 395 -0.45 -12.80 10.56
N TRP A 396 -0.23 -13.46 11.70
CA TRP A 396 0.34 -12.81 12.89
C TRP A 396 1.75 -12.26 12.67
N LEU A 397 2.51 -12.77 11.68
CA LEU A 397 3.88 -12.32 11.38
C LEU A 397 3.94 -10.89 10.82
N GLY A 398 2.88 -10.41 10.17
CA GLY A 398 2.89 -9.14 9.45
C GLY A 398 3.77 -9.19 8.20
N LEU A 399 4.30 -8.04 7.78
CA LEU A 399 5.09 -7.91 6.54
C LEU A 399 6.51 -8.43 6.68
N PRO A 400 7.13 -8.96 5.60
CA PRO A 400 8.56 -9.22 5.60
C PRO A 400 9.35 -7.91 5.72
N THR A 401 10.39 -7.91 6.54
CA THR A 401 11.19 -6.72 6.89
C THR A 401 12.64 -6.80 6.44
N LYS A 402 13.10 -7.99 6.03
CA LYS A 402 14.47 -8.23 5.58
C LYS A 402 14.54 -9.35 4.56
N ALA A 403 15.40 -9.15 3.56
CA ALA A 403 15.83 -10.14 2.58
C ALA A 403 16.15 -11.49 3.22
N GLU A 404 15.80 -12.60 2.55
CA GLU A 404 16.15 -13.94 3.01
C GLU A 404 17.68 -14.13 3.11
N TRP A 405 18.16 -14.85 4.12
CA TRP A 405 19.59 -15.16 4.31
C TRP A 405 19.81 -16.58 4.81
N HIS A 406 21.03 -17.08 4.62
CA HIS A 406 21.42 -18.43 5.03
C HIS A 406 22.27 -18.41 6.30
N ASP A 407 22.15 -19.46 7.11
CA ASP A 407 23.15 -19.75 8.13
C ASP A 407 24.52 -20.07 7.48
N PRO A 408 25.64 -19.93 8.22
CA PRO A 408 26.98 -20.19 7.68
C PRO A 408 27.19 -21.60 7.13
N ASP A 409 26.42 -22.58 7.61
CA ASP A 409 26.43 -23.97 7.14
C ASP A 409 25.57 -24.18 5.87
N GLY A 410 24.79 -23.17 5.46
CA GLY A 410 23.90 -23.20 4.31
C GLY A 410 22.68 -24.09 4.48
N VAL A 411 22.42 -24.63 5.68
CA VAL A 411 21.34 -25.59 5.95
C VAL A 411 20.00 -24.90 6.12
N THR A 412 19.98 -23.79 6.87
CA THR A 412 18.75 -23.05 7.18
C THR A 412 18.69 -21.76 6.39
N ILE A 413 17.54 -21.50 5.77
CA ILE A 413 17.18 -20.21 5.18
C ILE A 413 16.28 -19.47 6.16
N TRP A 414 16.51 -18.19 6.35
CA TRP A 414 15.77 -17.34 7.27
C TRP A 414 15.12 -16.18 6.53
N ALA A 415 13.92 -15.77 6.96
CA ALA A 415 13.26 -14.54 6.52
C ALA A 415 12.72 -13.78 7.74
N GLU A 416 12.88 -12.45 7.80
CA GLU A 416 12.36 -11.60 8.89
C GLU A 416 11.04 -10.95 8.50
N PHE A 417 10.18 -10.75 9.49
CA PHE A 417 8.87 -10.13 9.41
C PHE A 417 8.64 -9.18 10.58
N GLU A 418 7.66 -8.29 10.48
CA GLU A 418 7.36 -7.27 11.50
C GLU A 418 7.25 -7.82 12.93
N ARG A 419 6.74 -9.06 13.06
CA ARG A 419 6.50 -9.72 14.34
C ARG A 419 7.19 -11.07 14.47
N GLY A 420 8.14 -11.42 13.59
CA GLY A 420 8.86 -12.69 13.72
C GLY A 420 9.77 -13.01 12.56
N ARG A 421 10.14 -14.27 12.45
CA ARG A 421 10.99 -14.81 11.39
C ARG A 421 10.49 -16.19 10.97
N ILE A 422 10.71 -16.58 9.73
CA ILE A 422 10.49 -17.96 9.28
C ILE A 422 11.87 -18.61 9.07
N ALA A 423 12.02 -19.85 9.52
CA ALA A 423 13.15 -20.72 9.23
C ALA A 423 12.72 -21.82 8.26
N HIS A 424 13.50 -22.05 7.21
CA HIS A 424 13.35 -23.19 6.30
C HIS A 424 14.59 -24.07 6.34
N ASN A 425 14.43 -25.34 6.72
CA ASN A 425 15.53 -26.30 6.75
C ASN A 425 15.62 -27.06 5.42
N LYS A 426 16.71 -26.86 4.68
CA LYS A 426 16.91 -27.48 3.36
C LYS A 426 17.12 -28.99 3.40
N THR A 427 17.47 -29.56 4.55
CA THR A 427 17.76 -31.00 4.68
C THR A 427 16.49 -31.84 4.76
N ASN A 428 15.51 -31.37 5.53
CA ASN A 428 14.25 -32.10 5.75
C ASN A 428 13.03 -31.40 5.10
N GLY A 429 13.19 -30.18 4.60
CA GLY A 429 12.13 -29.40 3.94
C GLY A 429 11.15 -28.71 4.89
N GLU A 430 11.39 -28.75 6.19
CA GLU A 430 10.47 -28.18 7.20
C GLU A 430 10.54 -26.64 7.22
N ASN A 431 9.41 -26.01 7.56
CA ASN A 431 9.30 -24.57 7.79
C ASN A 431 8.76 -24.32 9.20
N GLU A 432 9.31 -23.33 9.90
CA GLU A 432 8.89 -22.92 11.24
C GLU A 432 8.78 -21.39 11.32
N ALA A 433 7.66 -20.86 11.80
CA ALA A 433 7.50 -19.44 12.10
C ALA A 433 7.82 -19.19 13.58
N ILE A 434 8.68 -18.21 13.84
CA ILE A 434 9.25 -17.89 15.15
C ILE A 434 9.02 -16.40 15.44
N PRO A 435 8.18 -16.01 16.40
CA PRO A 435 7.86 -14.61 16.68
C PRO A 435 9.04 -13.79 17.23
N TYR A 436 9.02 -12.49 16.94
CA TYR A 436 9.87 -11.47 17.50
C TYR A 436 9.30 -11.03 18.83
N PRO A 437 10.16 -10.82 19.83
CA PRO A 437 9.70 -10.20 21.06
C PRO A 437 9.35 -8.73 20.79
N TYR A 438 8.10 -8.33 21.07
CA TYR A 438 7.70 -6.92 21.18
C TYR A 438 8.47 -6.23 22.32
N LYS A 439 8.52 -4.89 22.38
CA LYS A 439 9.41 -4.15 23.32
C LYS A 439 9.27 -4.62 24.77
N GLU A 440 8.06 -4.95 25.20
CA GLU A 440 7.78 -5.49 26.53
C GLU A 440 8.30 -6.93 26.69
N LEU A 441 8.18 -7.78 25.66
CA LEU A 441 8.77 -9.12 25.65
C LEU A 441 10.31 -9.09 25.59
N GLN A 442 10.90 -8.12 24.89
CA GLN A 442 12.36 -7.87 24.92
C GLN A 442 12.80 -7.49 26.33
N PHE A 443 12.07 -6.57 26.98
CA PHE A 443 12.33 -6.20 28.36
C PHE A 443 12.28 -7.43 29.28
N ILE A 444 11.27 -8.30 29.11
CA ILE A 444 11.17 -9.55 29.88
C ILE A 444 12.35 -10.47 29.56
N LEU A 445 12.73 -10.68 28.30
CA LEU A 445 13.88 -11.50 27.92
C LEU A 445 15.19 -11.01 28.52
N GLU A 446 15.46 -9.71 28.43
CA GLU A 446 16.62 -9.09 29.05
C GLU A 446 16.57 -9.24 30.58
N PHE A 447 15.40 -9.04 31.18
CA PHE A 447 15.21 -9.19 32.62
C PHE A 447 15.46 -10.64 33.06
N GLU A 448 14.90 -11.62 32.37
CA GLU A 448 15.12 -13.05 32.62
C GLU A 448 16.61 -13.42 32.46
N SER A 449 17.28 -12.87 31.44
CA SER A 449 18.72 -13.11 31.19
C SER A 449 19.62 -12.62 32.33
N ARG A 450 19.20 -11.55 33.05
CA ARG A 450 19.90 -11.00 34.22
C ARG A 450 19.48 -11.66 35.54
N ASN A 451 18.40 -12.44 35.53
CA ASN A 451 17.80 -13.06 36.71
C ASN A 451 17.74 -14.59 36.60
N THR A 452 18.75 -15.21 35.97
CA THR A 452 18.77 -16.66 35.67
C THR A 452 18.56 -17.56 36.88
N GLY A 453 18.85 -17.09 38.10
CA GLY A 453 18.68 -17.83 39.36
C GLY A 453 17.24 -17.94 39.87
N LYS A 454 16.33 -17.06 39.44
CA LYS A 454 14.98 -16.91 40.01
C LYS A 454 13.96 -17.87 39.38
N SER A 455 12.88 -18.17 40.11
CA SER A 455 11.73 -18.91 39.57
C SER A 455 10.83 -18.01 38.72
N ALA A 456 10.00 -18.61 37.84
CA ALA A 456 9.01 -17.87 37.06
C ALA A 456 8.11 -17.00 37.95
N HIS A 457 7.71 -17.53 39.12
CA HIS A 457 6.95 -16.78 40.11
C HIS A 457 7.70 -15.53 40.60
N GLN A 458 8.96 -15.67 41.02
CA GLN A 458 9.77 -14.54 41.49
C GLN A 458 10.01 -13.49 40.39
N ILE A 459 10.18 -13.95 39.15
CA ILE A 459 10.35 -13.08 37.98
C ILE A 459 9.04 -12.33 37.72
N ALA A 460 7.90 -13.02 37.60
CA ALA A 460 6.59 -12.41 37.37
C ALA A 460 6.26 -11.37 38.46
N ASN A 461 6.49 -11.73 39.74
CA ASN A 461 6.29 -10.81 40.86
C ASN A 461 7.17 -9.56 40.76
N THR A 462 8.44 -9.70 40.33
CA THR A 462 9.31 -8.53 40.15
C THR A 462 8.90 -7.69 38.93
N LEU A 463 8.48 -8.33 37.83
CA LEU A 463 8.01 -7.66 36.62
C LEU A 463 6.77 -6.80 36.88
N ARG A 464 5.90 -7.20 37.82
CA ARG A 464 4.77 -6.38 38.28
C ARG A 464 5.19 -4.97 38.71
N GLY A 465 6.36 -4.82 39.32
CA GLY A 465 6.90 -3.51 39.71
C GLY A 465 7.21 -2.57 38.54
N TYR A 466 7.32 -3.09 37.31
CA TYR A 466 7.56 -2.31 36.08
C TYR A 466 6.26 -1.94 35.32
N THR A 467 5.11 -2.17 35.94
CA THR A 467 3.78 -1.86 35.35
C THR A 467 3.29 -0.49 35.85
N ARG A 468 2.27 -0.43 36.71
CA ARG A 468 1.72 0.80 37.31
C ARG A 468 1.70 0.70 38.83
N GLU A 469 1.76 1.85 39.50
CA GLU A 469 1.80 1.94 40.96
C GLU A 469 0.54 1.33 41.62
N ASP A 470 -0.63 1.46 41.00
CA ASP A 470 -1.87 0.88 41.53
C ASP A 470 -1.85 -0.66 41.57
N TYR A 471 -1.10 -1.32 40.67
CA TYR A 471 -0.99 -2.78 40.63
C TYR A 471 -0.10 -3.35 41.74
N ILE A 472 0.61 -2.52 42.49
CA ILE A 472 1.47 -2.95 43.62
C ILE A 472 0.96 -2.43 44.98
N SER A 473 -0.31 -2.01 45.05
CA SER A 473 -0.89 -1.45 46.27
C SER A 473 -1.04 -2.48 47.41
N GLY A 474 -1.11 -2.02 48.66
CA GLY A 474 -1.17 -2.90 49.85
C GLY A 474 -2.38 -3.86 49.88
N LYS A 475 -3.48 -3.53 49.18
CA LYS A 475 -4.64 -4.44 49.03
C LYS A 475 -4.25 -5.74 48.31
N TRP A 476 -3.34 -5.67 47.36
CA TRP A 476 -2.82 -6.85 46.67
C TRP A 476 -2.00 -7.74 47.60
N THR A 477 -1.07 -7.16 48.38
CA THR A 477 -0.21 -7.92 49.32
C THR A 477 -1.03 -8.72 50.34
N ILE A 478 -2.17 -8.19 50.75
CA ILE A 478 -3.10 -8.86 51.67
C ILE A 478 -3.77 -10.08 51.00
N VAL A 479 -4.16 -9.96 49.73
CA VAL A 479 -4.90 -11.01 49.01
C VAL A 479 -3.99 -12.11 48.48
N THR A 480 -2.76 -11.78 48.07
CA THR A 480 -1.85 -12.75 47.47
C THR A 480 -0.79 -13.29 48.43
N ASN A 481 -0.61 -12.65 49.59
CA ASN A 481 0.45 -12.94 50.56
C ASN A 481 1.86 -12.87 49.94
N LEU A 482 2.03 -12.05 48.91
CA LEU A 482 3.29 -11.85 48.19
C LEU A 482 3.98 -10.55 48.62
N SER A 483 5.31 -10.60 48.75
CA SER A 483 6.11 -9.42 49.05
C SER A 483 5.95 -8.37 47.95
N ASN A 484 5.59 -7.14 48.35
CA ASN A 484 5.49 -6.00 47.44
C ASN A 484 6.83 -5.77 46.72
N PRO A 485 6.86 -5.85 45.38
CA PRO A 485 8.10 -5.66 44.61
C PRO A 485 8.58 -4.20 44.60
N GLY A 486 7.74 -3.25 45.03
CA GLY A 486 7.96 -1.82 44.89
C GLY A 486 7.75 -1.33 43.46
N TYR A 487 7.63 -0.01 43.30
CA TYR A 487 7.55 0.60 41.97
C TYR A 487 8.96 0.72 41.39
N LEU A 488 9.19 0.04 40.26
CA LEU A 488 10.49 -0.06 39.59
C LEU A 488 10.51 0.68 38.24
N GLY A 489 9.34 1.09 37.74
CA GLY A 489 9.18 1.88 36.53
C GLY A 489 7.89 1.53 35.78
N ASN A 490 7.77 2.01 34.54
CA ASN A 490 6.59 1.85 33.68
C ASN A 490 6.89 1.17 32.34
N GLN A 491 8.02 0.44 32.24
CA GLN A 491 8.48 -0.19 31.00
C GLN A 491 7.49 -1.23 30.45
N LEU A 492 6.65 -1.79 31.31
CA LEU A 492 5.61 -2.76 30.96
C LEU A 492 4.20 -2.14 31.03
N ASN A 493 4.08 -0.82 31.24
CA ASN A 493 2.80 -0.12 31.29
C ASN A 493 2.39 0.37 29.89
N GLY A 494 1.34 -0.21 29.33
CA GLY A 494 0.80 0.15 28.03
C GLY A 494 0.02 -0.98 27.40
N THR A 495 -0.51 -0.75 26.20
CA THR A 495 -1.24 -1.75 25.42
C THR A 495 -0.34 -2.37 24.34
N THR A 496 -0.46 -3.67 24.12
CA THR A 496 0.17 -4.39 23.00
C THR A 496 -0.83 -5.29 22.29
N LEU A 497 -0.42 -5.93 21.20
CA LEU A 497 -1.20 -6.98 20.55
C LEU A 497 -0.68 -8.34 20.99
N LEU A 498 -1.52 -9.13 21.68
CA LEU A 498 -1.26 -10.54 21.96
C LEU A 498 -2.29 -11.39 21.22
N SER A 499 -1.84 -12.37 20.45
CA SER A 499 -2.67 -13.24 19.63
C SER A 499 -3.57 -12.43 18.67
N GLY A 500 -3.09 -11.25 18.26
CA GLY A 500 -3.82 -10.29 17.43
C GLY A 500 -4.87 -9.44 18.14
N GLN A 501 -5.01 -9.52 19.48
CA GLN A 501 -5.94 -8.70 20.26
C GLN A 501 -5.25 -7.61 21.07
N VAL A 502 -5.91 -6.45 21.17
CA VAL A 502 -5.46 -5.35 22.02
C VAL A 502 -5.55 -5.80 23.47
N THR A 503 -4.41 -5.79 24.14
CA THR A 503 -4.23 -6.28 25.50
C THR A 503 -3.53 -5.21 26.34
N ASP A 504 -4.08 -4.87 27.50
CA ASP A 504 -3.34 -4.06 28.49
C ASP A 504 -2.19 -4.93 29.03
N PHE A 505 -0.98 -4.63 28.62
CA PHE A 505 0.19 -5.43 28.96
C PHE A 505 0.59 -5.25 30.42
N GLY A 506 0.34 -4.08 31.00
CA GLY A 506 0.59 -3.83 32.41
C GLY A 506 -0.35 -4.66 33.28
N HIS A 507 -1.63 -4.69 32.91
CA HIS A 507 -2.62 -5.56 33.52
C HIS A 507 -2.23 -7.02 33.36
N PHE A 508 -1.88 -7.45 32.15
CA PHE A 508 -1.48 -8.83 31.87
C PHE A 508 -0.34 -9.30 32.78
N ILE A 509 0.70 -8.49 32.97
CA ILE A 509 1.83 -8.85 33.85
C ILE A 509 1.41 -8.90 35.32
N ALA A 510 0.54 -7.98 35.75
CA ALA A 510 -0.04 -8.01 37.09
C ALA A 510 -0.84 -9.31 37.31
N SER A 511 -1.85 -9.57 36.47
CA SER A 511 -2.66 -10.80 36.52
C SER A 511 -1.80 -12.06 36.39
N LEU A 512 -0.78 -12.07 35.51
CA LEU A 512 0.11 -13.23 35.34
C LEU A 512 0.86 -13.55 36.63
N SER A 513 1.34 -12.54 37.35
CA SER A 513 2.04 -12.76 38.61
C SER A 513 1.14 -13.38 39.69
N ASP A 514 -0.18 -13.22 39.56
CA ASP A 514 -1.18 -13.85 40.42
C ASP A 514 -1.51 -15.30 40.00
N GLN A 515 -1.24 -15.66 38.73
CA GLN A 515 -1.54 -16.99 38.15
C GLN A 515 -0.36 -17.97 38.23
N VAL A 516 0.88 -17.49 38.39
CA VAL A 516 2.07 -18.37 38.47
C VAL A 516 2.24 -18.90 39.90
N MET A 517 2.20 -20.21 40.08
CA MET A 517 2.23 -20.86 41.40
C MET A 517 3.54 -20.59 42.16
N HIS A 518 3.43 -20.25 43.46
CA HIS A 518 4.57 -20.19 44.36
C HIS A 518 5.02 -21.61 44.72
N PRO A 519 6.34 -21.92 44.74
CA PRO A 519 6.85 -23.28 45.03
C PRO A 519 6.52 -23.84 46.42
N TYR A 520 5.85 -23.06 47.28
CA TYR A 520 5.48 -23.41 48.65
C TYR A 520 4.00 -23.10 48.99
N GLN A 521 3.17 -22.64 48.03
CA GLN A 521 1.73 -22.47 48.24
C GLN A 521 0.97 -23.70 47.73
N LEU A 522 0.04 -24.20 48.54
CA LEU A 522 -0.93 -25.23 48.17
C LEU A 522 -2.27 -24.55 47.86
N GLY A 523 -2.57 -24.34 46.57
CA GLY A 523 -3.90 -23.95 46.09
C GLY A 523 -3.97 -22.64 45.29
N ASN A 524 -4.89 -22.59 44.31
CA ASN A 524 -5.10 -21.51 43.34
C ASN A 524 -6.00 -20.36 43.84
N ALA A 525 -6.38 -20.36 45.12
CA ALA A 525 -7.50 -19.57 45.62
C ALA A 525 -7.24 -18.05 45.68
N SER A 526 -6.03 -17.54 45.44
CA SER A 526 -5.75 -16.10 45.45
C SER A 526 -5.68 -15.47 44.05
N GLY A 527 -5.41 -16.26 43.00
CA GLY A 527 -5.18 -15.77 41.63
C GLY A 527 -6.44 -15.32 40.90
N ASP A 528 -7.54 -16.06 41.06
CA ASP A 528 -8.83 -15.70 40.45
C ASP A 528 -9.36 -14.35 40.97
N TRP A 529 -9.01 -13.97 42.19
CA TRP A 529 -9.58 -12.84 42.92
C TRP A 529 -8.92 -11.51 42.53
N THR A 530 -7.75 -11.57 41.93
CA THR A 530 -6.98 -10.39 41.50
C THR A 530 -6.92 -10.26 39.98
N SER A 531 -7.61 -11.15 39.25
CA SER A 531 -7.74 -11.18 37.79
C SER A 531 -9.19 -10.87 37.38
N TRP A 532 -9.71 -11.51 36.32
CA TRP A 532 -11.05 -11.24 35.74
C TRP A 532 -12.19 -11.16 36.75
N ALA A 533 -12.16 -11.94 37.85
CA ALA A 533 -13.21 -11.86 38.87
C ALA A 533 -13.12 -10.58 39.72
N GLY A 534 -11.89 -10.08 39.93
CA GLY A 534 -11.60 -8.82 40.60
C GLY A 534 -12.07 -7.61 39.80
N ASP A 535 -11.90 -7.62 38.49
CA ASP A 535 -12.39 -6.55 37.60
C ASP A 535 -13.91 -6.45 37.61
N ILE A 536 -14.58 -7.59 37.36
CA ILE A 536 -16.04 -7.68 37.39
C ILE A 536 -16.57 -7.34 38.79
N GLY A 537 -15.96 -7.90 39.83
CA GLY A 537 -16.37 -7.67 41.21
C GLY A 537 -16.16 -6.23 41.66
N SER A 538 -15.08 -5.57 41.21
CA SER A 538 -14.83 -4.15 41.49
C SER A 538 -15.85 -3.25 40.80
N ALA A 539 -16.26 -3.58 39.58
CA ALA A 539 -17.35 -2.90 38.89
C ALA A 539 -18.68 -3.05 39.65
N VAL A 540 -18.99 -4.25 40.14
CA VAL A 540 -20.18 -4.53 40.96
C VAL A 540 -20.17 -3.73 42.26
N ILE A 541 -19.05 -3.69 42.98
CA ILE A 541 -18.89 -2.90 44.21
C ILE A 541 -19.07 -1.41 43.92
N ALA A 542 -18.38 -0.89 42.89
CA ALA A 542 -18.44 0.53 42.54
C ALA A 542 -19.86 0.97 42.16
N TYR A 543 -20.59 0.12 41.43
CA TYR A 543 -22.00 0.34 41.14
C TYR A 543 -22.87 0.31 42.41
N GLY A 544 -22.68 -0.69 43.28
CA GLY A 544 -23.42 -0.81 44.55
C GLY A 544 -23.20 0.38 45.50
N GLU A 545 -22.02 1.01 45.45
CA GLU A 545 -21.70 2.24 46.20
C GLU A 545 -22.22 3.53 45.52
N GLY A 546 -22.89 3.41 44.37
CA GLY A 546 -23.43 4.55 43.63
C GLY A 546 -22.39 5.36 42.86
N ARG A 547 -21.17 4.83 42.64
CA ARG A 547 -20.15 5.49 41.80
C ARG A 547 -20.50 5.48 40.32
N PHE A 548 -21.38 4.57 39.91
CA PHE A 548 -21.91 4.45 38.55
C PHE A 548 -23.42 4.38 38.59
N THR A 549 -24.08 5.01 37.62
CA THR A 549 -25.54 4.96 37.46
C THR A 549 -26.01 3.71 36.69
N ASN A 550 -25.09 3.00 36.03
CA ASN A 550 -25.37 1.84 35.21
C ASN A 550 -24.24 0.80 35.36
N LEU A 551 -24.58 -0.45 35.68
CA LEU A 551 -23.60 -1.50 35.89
C LEU A 551 -22.83 -1.88 34.62
N ASN A 552 -23.45 -1.87 33.44
CA ASN A 552 -22.71 -2.13 32.19
C ASN A 552 -21.66 -1.06 31.94
N THR A 553 -21.95 0.22 32.24
CA THR A 553 -20.95 1.28 32.14
C THR A 553 -19.79 1.07 33.12
N ALA A 554 -20.08 0.58 34.34
CA ALA A 554 -19.02 0.22 35.28
C ALA A 554 -18.17 -0.94 34.74
N LEU A 555 -18.80 -1.98 34.17
CA LEU A 555 -18.14 -3.14 33.57
C LEU A 555 -17.29 -2.73 32.35
N ASP A 556 -17.81 -1.94 31.43
CA ASP A 556 -17.07 -1.47 30.25
C ASP A 556 -15.83 -0.64 30.62
N GLN A 557 -15.88 0.11 31.73
CA GLN A 557 -14.77 0.97 32.17
C GLN A 557 -13.77 0.26 33.08
N MET A 558 -14.21 -0.69 33.92
CA MET A 558 -13.38 -1.34 34.92
C MET A 558 -12.99 -2.78 34.57
N ALA A 559 -13.66 -3.37 33.59
CA ALA A 559 -13.42 -4.70 33.04
C ALA A 559 -13.46 -4.61 31.50
N SER A 560 -12.58 -3.77 30.95
CA SER A 560 -12.56 -3.44 29.53
C SER A 560 -12.18 -4.65 28.66
N GLU A 561 -12.42 -4.60 27.35
CA GLU A 561 -12.01 -5.70 26.45
C GLU A 561 -10.49 -5.96 26.51
N SER A 562 -9.67 -4.91 26.66
CA SER A 562 -8.23 -5.05 26.80
C SER A 562 -7.80 -5.69 28.12
N ASP A 563 -8.58 -5.52 29.19
CA ASP A 563 -8.37 -6.18 30.49
C ASP A 563 -8.80 -7.65 30.41
N TYR A 564 -9.96 -7.94 29.81
CA TYR A 564 -10.38 -9.33 29.55
C TYR A 564 -9.36 -10.08 28.69
N SER A 565 -8.80 -9.43 27.68
CA SER A 565 -7.71 -10.02 26.90
C SER A 565 -6.46 -10.28 27.74
N ALA A 566 -6.12 -9.36 28.64
CA ALA A 566 -5.01 -9.50 29.56
C ALA A 566 -5.19 -10.66 30.54
N ASP A 567 -6.38 -10.82 31.12
CA ASP A 567 -6.68 -11.91 32.06
C ASP A 567 -6.69 -13.28 31.41
N ILE A 568 -7.28 -13.38 30.20
CA ILE A 568 -7.26 -14.62 29.42
C ILE A 568 -5.82 -15.01 29.10
N ALA A 569 -4.99 -14.05 28.69
CA ALA A 569 -3.57 -14.28 28.46
C ALA A 569 -2.85 -14.71 29.74
N ALA A 570 -3.10 -14.04 30.87
CA ALA A 570 -2.47 -14.34 32.15
C ALA A 570 -2.74 -15.77 32.62
N VAL A 571 -3.99 -16.23 32.52
CA VAL A 571 -4.37 -17.60 32.87
C VAL A 571 -3.71 -18.63 31.96
N VAL A 572 -3.76 -18.43 30.64
CA VAL A 572 -3.23 -19.42 29.68
C VAL A 572 -1.69 -19.48 29.77
N VAL A 573 -1.02 -18.33 29.85
CA VAL A 573 0.44 -18.25 30.05
C VAL A 573 0.83 -18.81 31.42
N GLY A 574 0.08 -18.47 32.48
CA GLY A 574 0.30 -18.98 33.83
C GLY A 574 0.19 -20.50 33.90
N ALA A 575 -0.85 -21.10 33.30
CA ALA A 575 -1.02 -22.54 33.19
C ALA A 575 0.16 -23.20 32.44
N ALA A 576 0.64 -22.59 31.35
CA ALA A 576 1.82 -23.07 30.63
C ALA A 576 3.08 -23.06 31.52
N LEU A 577 3.30 -22.00 32.31
CA LEU A 577 4.42 -21.91 33.24
C LEU A 577 4.32 -22.92 34.38
N ASN A 578 3.10 -23.16 34.88
CA ASN A 578 2.82 -24.07 35.98
C ASN A 578 2.92 -25.56 35.59
N SER A 579 2.60 -25.91 34.33
CA SER A 579 2.68 -27.28 33.80
C SER A 579 4.11 -27.77 33.50
N SER A 580 5.10 -26.87 33.58
CA SER A 580 6.50 -27.15 33.31
C SER A 580 7.16 -27.86 34.51
N SER A 581 6.93 -29.16 34.65
CA SER A 581 7.49 -30.01 35.71
C SER A 581 9.03 -29.95 35.79
N GLY A 582 9.55 -29.08 36.67
CA GLY A 582 10.96 -29.09 37.11
C GLY A 582 11.98 -28.35 36.22
N ARG A 583 11.57 -27.65 35.15
CA ARG A 583 12.44 -26.72 34.41
C ARG A 583 11.97 -25.29 34.63
N ARG A 584 12.91 -24.34 34.78
CA ARG A 584 12.63 -22.90 34.84
C ARG A 584 11.83 -22.50 33.59
N GLY A 585 10.51 -22.37 33.71
CA GLY A 585 9.68 -21.87 32.62
C GLY A 585 10.03 -20.40 32.36
N SER A 586 10.48 -20.08 31.14
CA SER A 586 10.66 -18.69 30.72
C SER A 586 9.29 -18.08 30.47
N ILE A 587 9.00 -16.98 31.16
CA ILE A 587 7.82 -16.15 30.95
C ILE A 587 7.81 -15.69 29.49
N ALA A 588 8.96 -15.28 28.96
CA ALA A 588 9.03 -14.84 27.58
C ALA A 588 8.68 -15.95 26.59
N SER A 589 9.15 -17.18 26.81
CA SER A 589 8.78 -18.34 25.98
C SER A 589 7.30 -18.72 26.11
N ALA A 590 6.71 -18.63 27.31
CA ALA A 590 5.30 -18.95 27.52
C ALA A 590 4.37 -17.92 26.85
N ILE A 591 4.70 -16.63 26.98
CA ILE A 591 4.04 -15.55 26.24
C ILE A 591 4.12 -15.78 24.73
N ARG A 592 5.31 -16.15 24.25
CA ARG A 592 5.55 -16.42 22.82
C ARG A 592 4.60 -17.49 22.28
N LYS A 593 4.49 -18.61 23.01
CA LYS A 593 3.60 -19.72 22.67
C LYS A 593 2.13 -19.32 22.68
N TYR A 594 1.73 -18.45 23.62
CA TYR A 594 0.39 -17.87 23.63
C TYR A 594 0.13 -17.06 22.36
N ASP A 595 1.09 -16.21 21.97
CA ASP A 595 0.98 -15.30 20.81
C ASP A 595 0.93 -16.05 19.46
N GLU A 596 1.58 -17.22 19.37
CA GLU A 596 1.53 -18.12 18.20
C GLU A 596 0.16 -18.83 18.03
N THR A 597 -0.63 -18.92 19.11
CA THR A 597 -1.96 -19.54 19.10
C THR A 597 -3.01 -18.49 18.73
N SER A 598 -4.06 -18.85 17.98
CA SER A 598 -5.13 -17.90 17.62
C SER A 598 -5.91 -17.42 18.85
N TYR A 599 -6.41 -16.18 18.85
CA TYR A 599 -7.08 -15.66 20.05
C TYR A 599 -8.31 -16.47 20.39
N SER A 600 -9.07 -16.89 19.38
CA SER A 600 -10.23 -17.77 19.56
C SER A 600 -9.85 -19.07 20.27
N ASP A 601 -8.71 -19.68 19.93
CA ASP A 601 -8.28 -20.93 20.55
C ASP A 601 -7.70 -20.73 21.95
N ASN A 602 -7.05 -19.59 22.20
CA ASN A 602 -6.66 -19.16 23.54
C ASN A 602 -7.90 -18.93 24.45
N VAL A 603 -8.96 -18.28 23.94
CA VAL A 603 -10.22 -18.10 24.67
C VAL A 603 -10.87 -19.45 24.96
N LYS A 604 -10.89 -20.40 24.01
CA LYS A 604 -11.39 -21.77 24.27
C LYS A 604 -10.55 -22.48 25.33
N THR A 605 -9.23 -22.27 25.34
CA THR A 605 -8.34 -22.83 26.35
C THR A 605 -8.66 -22.26 27.73
N PHE A 606 -8.83 -20.94 27.83
CA PHE A 606 -9.30 -20.30 29.06
C PHE A 606 -10.64 -20.88 29.55
N ILE A 607 -11.63 -21.01 28.67
CA ILE A 607 -12.94 -21.59 29.02
C ILE A 607 -12.79 -23.01 29.59
N ARG A 608 -11.91 -23.83 29.03
CA ARG A 608 -11.67 -25.20 29.52
C ARG A 608 -10.93 -25.21 30.85
N GLU A 609 -9.79 -24.53 30.91
CA GLU A 609 -8.84 -24.65 32.01
C GLU A 609 -9.27 -23.85 33.25
N ALA A 610 -9.79 -22.63 33.08
CA ALA A 610 -10.22 -21.79 34.20
C ALA A 610 -11.66 -22.04 34.62
N LEU A 611 -12.55 -22.32 33.67
CA LEU A 611 -14.00 -22.37 33.92
C LEU A 611 -14.60 -23.78 33.84
N GLY A 612 -13.80 -24.80 33.50
CA GLY A 612 -14.27 -26.19 33.37
C GLY A 612 -15.23 -26.40 32.20
N GLY A 613 -15.17 -25.56 31.17
CA GLY A 613 -16.04 -25.63 30.01
C GLY A 613 -15.74 -26.84 29.10
N LYS A 614 -16.81 -27.45 28.59
CA LYS A 614 -16.77 -28.60 27.68
C LYS A 614 -17.19 -28.15 26.29
N ILE A 615 -16.23 -28.06 25.38
CA ILE A 615 -16.44 -27.54 24.02
C ILE A 615 -16.34 -28.67 23.01
N GLU A 616 -17.38 -28.86 22.19
CA GLU A 616 -17.39 -29.77 21.04
C GLU A 616 -17.75 -28.98 19.77
N GLY A 617 -16.83 -28.92 18.81
CA GLY A 617 -16.99 -28.06 17.63
C GLY A 617 -17.13 -26.59 18.03
N LYS A 618 -18.26 -25.97 17.67
CA LYS A 618 -18.63 -24.59 18.03
C LYS A 618 -19.60 -24.51 19.22
N THR A 619 -19.88 -25.63 19.90
CA THR A 619 -20.90 -25.68 20.95
C THR A 619 -20.27 -25.84 22.33
N LEU A 620 -20.67 -24.98 23.27
CA LEU A 620 -20.42 -25.15 24.70
C LEU A 620 -21.49 -26.07 25.31
N LYS A 621 -21.10 -27.22 25.86
CA LYS A 621 -22.02 -28.27 26.34
C LYS A 621 -22.52 -28.05 27.76
N ASN A 622 -21.81 -27.27 28.57
CA ASN A 622 -22.14 -27.01 29.97
C ASN A 622 -22.15 -25.50 30.32
N PRO A 623 -22.92 -24.68 29.59
CA PRO A 623 -22.91 -23.22 29.78
C PRO A 623 -23.30 -22.78 31.20
N ALA A 624 -24.21 -23.52 31.85
CA ALA A 624 -24.61 -23.25 33.23
C ALA A 624 -23.46 -23.42 34.23
N ASP A 625 -22.62 -24.45 34.06
CA ASP A 625 -21.49 -24.70 34.95
C ASP A 625 -20.39 -23.64 34.78
N VAL A 626 -20.19 -23.17 33.55
CA VAL A 626 -19.24 -22.09 33.22
C VAL A 626 -19.69 -20.77 33.83
N GLU A 627 -20.96 -20.39 33.67
CA GLU A 627 -21.52 -19.20 34.34
C GLU A 627 -21.39 -19.33 35.87
N ALA A 628 -21.71 -20.50 36.42
CA ALA A 628 -21.58 -20.76 37.85
C ALA A 628 -20.15 -20.56 38.35
N ALA A 629 -19.15 -20.97 37.57
CA ALA A 629 -17.74 -20.78 37.91
C ALA A 629 -17.40 -19.29 37.99
N ILE A 630 -17.81 -18.51 36.98
CA ILE A 630 -17.60 -17.06 36.96
C ILE A 630 -18.28 -16.39 38.17
N SER A 631 -19.58 -16.67 38.36
CA SER A 631 -20.38 -16.10 39.45
C SER A 631 -19.84 -16.45 40.83
N ARG A 632 -19.31 -17.67 41.04
CA ARG A 632 -18.68 -18.05 42.31
C ARG A 632 -17.41 -17.24 42.58
N SER A 633 -16.52 -17.09 41.59
CA SER A 633 -15.28 -16.33 41.77
C SER A 633 -15.56 -14.85 42.02
N VAL A 634 -16.49 -14.26 41.25
CA VAL A 634 -16.91 -12.85 41.44
C VAL A 634 -17.55 -12.64 42.81
N SER A 635 -18.47 -13.54 43.21
CA SER A 635 -19.11 -13.46 44.54
C SER A 635 -18.09 -13.57 45.66
N GLY A 636 -17.12 -14.48 45.50
CA GLY A 636 -15.99 -14.60 46.41
C GLY A 636 -15.29 -13.26 46.56
N PHE A 637 -14.78 -12.70 45.44
CA PHE A 637 -14.08 -11.43 45.45
C PHE A 637 -14.86 -10.33 46.15
N VAL A 638 -16.15 -10.16 45.82
CA VAL A 638 -16.96 -9.10 46.41
C VAL A 638 -17.08 -9.27 47.93
N ALA A 639 -17.29 -10.50 48.41
CA ALA A 639 -17.38 -10.79 49.85
C ALA A 639 -16.07 -10.52 50.61
N LEU A 640 -14.91 -10.65 49.94
CA LEU A 640 -13.61 -10.34 50.53
C LEU A 640 -13.29 -8.84 50.48
N ALA A 641 -13.64 -8.17 49.38
CA ALA A 641 -13.32 -6.76 49.14
C ALA A 641 -14.29 -5.78 49.83
N GLY A 642 -15.54 -6.18 50.06
CA GLY A 642 -16.55 -5.43 50.79
C GLY A 642 -17.22 -6.32 51.82
N LEU A 643 -17.27 -5.87 53.09
CA LEU A 643 -17.81 -6.61 54.25
C LEU A 643 -19.35 -6.86 54.19
N THR A 644 -19.95 -6.95 53.00
CA THR A 644 -21.38 -7.14 52.73
C THR A 644 -21.60 -8.15 51.62
N LEU A 645 -22.63 -9.00 51.76
CA LEU A 645 -22.98 -10.00 50.75
C LEU A 645 -23.36 -9.32 49.41
N PRO A 646 -22.82 -9.79 48.27
CA PRO A 646 -23.11 -9.21 46.96
C PRO A 646 -24.58 -9.35 46.57
N ASP A 647 -25.13 -8.34 45.87
CA ASP A 647 -26.40 -8.51 45.15
C ASP A 647 -26.21 -9.54 44.03
N ALA A 648 -26.92 -10.66 44.15
CA ALA A 648 -26.81 -11.78 43.24
C ALA A 648 -27.18 -11.42 41.79
N ASN A 649 -28.05 -10.42 41.56
CA ASN A 649 -28.39 -9.98 40.21
C ASN A 649 -27.23 -9.21 39.58
N HIS A 650 -26.51 -8.39 40.36
CA HIS A 650 -25.34 -7.66 39.84
C HIS A 650 -24.19 -8.61 39.51
N VAL A 651 -23.96 -9.62 40.35
CA VAL A 651 -22.97 -10.67 40.08
C VAL A 651 -23.33 -11.43 38.80
N LEU A 652 -24.59 -11.87 38.68
CA LEU A 652 -25.06 -12.56 37.49
C LEU A 652 -24.90 -11.68 36.23
N GLN A 653 -25.26 -10.39 36.31
CA GLN A 653 -25.10 -9.47 35.19
C GLN A 653 -23.62 -9.33 34.78
N GLY A 654 -22.71 -9.21 35.73
CA GLY A 654 -21.26 -9.21 35.47
C GLY A 654 -20.77 -10.52 34.85
N ALA A 655 -21.25 -11.67 35.33
CA ALA A 655 -20.92 -12.96 34.76
C ALA A 655 -21.40 -13.12 33.32
N LEU A 656 -22.64 -12.70 33.03
CA LEU A 656 -23.21 -12.71 31.68
C LEU A 656 -22.46 -11.75 30.73
N HIS A 657 -22.00 -10.61 31.23
CA HIS A 657 -21.19 -9.65 30.48
C HIS A 657 -19.90 -10.30 29.98
N PHE A 658 -19.14 -10.93 30.88
CA PHE A 658 -17.91 -11.62 30.53
C PHE A 658 -18.15 -12.88 29.67
N LEU A 659 -19.18 -13.66 29.98
CA LEU A 659 -19.54 -14.84 29.18
C LEU A 659 -19.89 -14.46 27.73
N SER A 660 -20.57 -13.33 27.51
CA SER A 660 -20.86 -12.82 26.17
C SER A 660 -19.58 -12.50 25.39
N TYR A 661 -18.61 -11.85 26.05
CA TYR A 661 -17.28 -11.60 25.47
C TYR A 661 -16.57 -12.91 25.09
N LEU A 662 -16.56 -13.90 26.00
CA LEU A 662 -15.92 -15.19 25.74
C LEU A 662 -16.55 -15.93 24.55
N VAL A 663 -17.88 -15.93 24.43
CA VAL A 663 -18.60 -16.58 23.32
C VAL A 663 -18.28 -15.92 21.98
N GLU A 664 -18.35 -14.59 21.93
CA GLU A 664 -18.01 -13.80 20.74
C GLU A 664 -16.58 -14.09 20.28
N LYS A 665 -15.60 -13.92 21.17
CA LYS A 665 -14.18 -13.99 20.79
C LYS A 665 -13.68 -15.42 20.55
N SER A 666 -14.34 -16.44 21.09
CA SER A 666 -14.03 -17.85 20.81
C SER A 666 -14.66 -18.38 19.52
N GLY A 667 -15.60 -17.65 18.91
CA GLY A 667 -16.35 -18.10 17.75
C GLY A 667 -17.29 -19.27 18.04
N LEU A 668 -17.76 -19.40 19.29
CA LEU A 668 -18.78 -20.36 19.68
C LEU A 668 -20.17 -19.88 19.23
N ASP A 669 -21.07 -20.83 18.99
CA ASP A 669 -22.47 -20.53 18.67
C ASP A 669 -23.19 -19.97 19.90
N SER A 670 -24.12 -19.05 19.69
CA SER A 670 -25.02 -18.58 20.75
C SER A 670 -25.81 -19.73 21.37
N PHE A 671 -26.02 -19.69 22.68
CA PHE A 671 -26.78 -20.72 23.40
C PHE A 671 -27.77 -20.11 24.40
N LYS A 672 -28.74 -20.94 24.79
CA LYS A 672 -29.64 -20.67 25.90
C LYS A 672 -29.33 -21.61 27.05
N PHE A 673 -29.41 -21.10 28.27
CA PHE A 673 -29.23 -21.90 29.46
C PHE A 673 -30.00 -21.30 30.64
N LYS A 674 -30.22 -22.11 31.68
CA LYS A 674 -30.74 -21.63 32.96
C LYS A 674 -29.55 -21.36 33.88
N PRO A 675 -29.37 -20.11 34.39
CA PRO A 675 -28.26 -19.79 35.29
C PRO A 675 -28.22 -20.71 36.51
N TYR A 676 -27.02 -20.99 37.00
CA TYR A 676 -26.83 -21.91 38.11
C TYR A 676 -27.29 -21.28 39.44
N ARG A 677 -28.09 -22.01 40.22
CA ARG A 677 -28.44 -21.62 41.59
C ARG A 677 -27.35 -22.10 42.54
N ASN A 678 -26.50 -21.19 43.04
CA ASN A 678 -25.55 -21.52 44.10
C ASN A 678 -26.29 -21.80 45.43
N PRO A 679 -26.26 -23.05 45.96
CA PRO A 679 -26.96 -23.39 47.20
C PRO A 679 -26.38 -22.71 48.44
N SER A 680 -25.10 -22.29 48.38
CA SER A 680 -24.38 -21.62 49.47
C SER A 680 -24.61 -20.10 49.49
N LEU A 681 -25.14 -19.53 48.41
CA LEU A 681 -25.61 -18.15 48.34
C LEU A 681 -27.14 -18.19 48.46
N THR A 682 -27.63 -18.21 49.69
CA THR A 682 -29.07 -18.05 49.93
C THR A 682 -29.45 -16.68 49.36
N ILE A 683 -30.36 -16.66 48.38
CA ILE A 683 -30.83 -15.49 47.59
C ILE A 683 -30.14 -15.30 46.21
N LEU A 684 -29.98 -16.36 45.42
CA LEU A 684 -30.26 -16.23 43.98
C LEU A 684 -31.77 -16.26 43.79
N GLY A 685 -32.36 -15.07 43.71
CA GLY A 685 -33.78 -14.87 43.43
C GLY A 685 -34.21 -15.56 42.11
N LYS A 686 -35.48 -15.93 42.04
CA LYS A 686 -36.12 -16.73 40.99
C LYS A 686 -35.80 -16.26 39.54
N LEU A 687 -34.76 -16.80 38.93
CA LEU A 687 -34.65 -16.88 37.47
C LEU A 687 -34.83 -18.34 37.06
N ASP A 688 -36.08 -18.78 36.91
CA ASP A 688 -36.42 -20.07 36.28
C ASP A 688 -36.51 -19.98 34.74
N SER A 689 -36.25 -18.79 34.18
CA SER A 689 -36.26 -18.51 32.75
C SER A 689 -34.89 -18.72 32.11
N GLU A 690 -34.87 -19.26 30.89
CA GLU A 690 -33.66 -19.34 30.08
C GLU A 690 -33.11 -17.94 29.76
N VAL A 691 -31.79 -17.77 29.91
CA VAL A 691 -31.05 -16.61 29.45
C VAL A 691 -30.41 -16.96 28.11
N SER A 692 -30.49 -16.02 27.15
CA SER A 692 -29.81 -16.13 25.86
C SER A 692 -28.51 -15.34 25.91
N ILE A 693 -27.41 -15.93 25.50
CA ILE A 693 -26.15 -15.20 25.26
C ILE A 693 -26.10 -14.85 23.77
N PRO A 694 -26.32 -13.58 23.39
CA PRO A 694 -26.17 -13.16 22.01
C PRO A 694 -24.68 -13.06 21.63
N LEU A 695 -24.39 -13.18 20.33
CA LEU A 695 -23.14 -12.64 19.78
C LEU A 695 -23.23 -11.12 19.89
N ARG A 696 -22.23 -10.48 20.51
CA ARG A 696 -22.15 -9.02 20.64
C ARG A 696 -22.00 -8.35 19.28
#